data_AF-A0A135VEX8-F1
#
_entry.id   AF-A0A135VEX8-F1
#
_cell.length_a   1.000
_cell.length_b   1.000
_cell.length_c   1.000
_cell.angle_alpha   90.00
_cell.angle_beta   90.00
_cell.angle_gamma   90.00
#
_symmetry.space_group_name_H-M   'P 1'
#
loop_
_entity.id
_entity.type
_entity.pdbx_description
1 polymer ?
#
loop_
_entity_poly.entity_id
_entity_poly.type
_entity_poly.pdbx_seq_one_letter_code
_entity_poly.pdbx_strand_id
1 'polypeptide(L)'
;MKERLVKALLVGLLVLTIIQMQPFSNATSIPSANPNLDSVYVDVVVMPNGRINVTYWMTFTAAEGGLGGFDLLGIQESTIRDSSRSYAEWGGSRYDLLVTTLPDGYGLDWVPRTPEGEQVLVVFGYFSTNRVIELTTSPTYGNLGVFNWAPVQWNIPIDYESVQVIYPIEMNSTWIEPTHGVTPEGAEYAGYIEDANQGLWQGASQIAFEEENLLAYPYDAAADPRYFTVSLGHSTIAAYSHFRVFHYTNWSFYEPFFEDGALGIDYSPIINAQANIQFSLQLAVYNYGDADLEDVTIAMSLPENLTLTSGSVTTFIGDLSGGETRFESYSLIPANLPAILTIAFQVSASNLNSSEWLTFTVDVYVQEYIPPLIPPNLLFGGVAIFVSIGFIFYGYRRVTRTYGAKWEADDTTYVYESPEISIQTFGEPGTIADLDPIESAFFINTTRQKLVSMILISCVKKGAVRVLSTDPLKLSVTGLQFQDLTYYEELFVAAIVDDELDPDKIDDMLEELAEQVQEKAWSADFEATKAKHDEMVDGAWEELESYPTLDGRMDYYFNRQYHGGGWAWYWLYMHPRHDHIRDVFTKPGPSISPPQVPDWFSQLSETTGHAVSGVGRVVGDVATTTGQIMNNVANTIGSVLQGVGDIITAPLKPLIESTSRCVSHDACHSACVSHDACHSACHSACHSACVCHSACHSACHSACVSGGFR
;
A
#
# COMPACT_ATOMS: atom_id res chain seq x y z
N MET A 1 -44.15 -1.69 45.34
CA MET A 1 -43.05 -0.84 44.82
C MET A 1 -41.88 -1.68 44.28
N LYS A 2 -41.39 -2.69 45.02
CA LYS A 2 -40.32 -3.60 44.55
C LYS A 2 -40.62 -4.38 43.25
N GLU A 3 -41.83 -4.91 43.07
CA GLU A 3 -42.18 -5.66 41.84
C GLU A 3 -42.29 -4.78 40.58
N ARG A 4 -42.67 -3.51 40.73
CA ARG A 4 -42.74 -2.57 39.60
C ARG A 4 -41.35 -2.14 39.13
N LEU A 5 -40.38 -2.03 40.05
CA LEU A 5 -39.00 -1.72 39.70
C LEU A 5 -38.32 -2.88 38.96
N VAL A 6 -38.56 -4.12 39.39
CA VAL A 6 -37.98 -5.32 38.75
C VAL A 6 -38.53 -5.52 37.34
N LYS A 7 -39.83 -5.29 37.14
CA LYS A 7 -40.45 -5.36 35.80
C LYS A 7 -39.99 -4.23 34.87
N ALA A 8 -39.76 -3.02 35.39
CA ALA A 8 -39.20 -1.92 34.61
C ALA A 8 -37.74 -2.19 34.20
N LEU A 9 -36.95 -2.82 35.07
CA LEU A 9 -35.56 -3.20 34.76
C LEU A 9 -35.48 -4.31 33.71
N LEU A 10 -36.38 -5.31 33.77
CA LEU A 10 -36.46 -6.41 32.80
C LEU A 10 -36.94 -5.95 31.42
N VAL A 11 -37.88 -5.01 31.36
CA VAL A 11 -38.31 -4.40 30.09
C VAL A 11 -37.21 -3.49 29.52
N GLY A 12 -36.49 -2.76 30.37
CA GLY A 12 -35.33 -1.97 29.96
C GLY A 12 -34.20 -2.82 29.39
N LEU A 13 -33.93 -3.99 29.99
CA LEU A 13 -32.90 -4.92 29.49
C LEU A 13 -33.30 -5.55 28.15
N LEU A 14 -34.59 -5.86 27.97
CA LEU A 14 -35.12 -6.46 26.73
C LEU A 14 -35.08 -5.46 25.55
N VAL A 15 -35.32 -4.17 25.82
CA VAL A 15 -35.23 -3.10 24.82
C VAL A 15 -33.78 -2.79 24.46
N LEU A 16 -32.84 -2.88 25.40
CA LEU A 16 -31.41 -2.74 25.10
C LEU A 16 -30.84 -3.89 24.25
N THR A 17 -31.36 -5.11 24.41
CA THR A 17 -30.94 -6.26 23.57
C THR A 17 -31.49 -6.23 22.15
N ILE A 18 -32.57 -5.49 21.88
CA ILE A 18 -33.14 -5.36 20.52
C ILE A 18 -32.44 -4.24 19.71
N ILE A 19 -31.76 -3.30 20.36
CA ILE A 19 -31.04 -2.20 19.70
C ILE A 19 -29.63 -2.62 19.22
N GLN A 20 -29.13 -3.80 19.61
CA GLN A 20 -27.80 -4.30 19.19
C GLN A 20 -27.81 -5.15 17.89
N MET A 21 -28.90 -5.15 17.11
CA MET A 21 -28.98 -5.85 15.83
C MET A 21 -29.54 -4.94 14.71
N GLN A 22 -29.00 -3.72 14.62
CA GLN A 22 -29.08 -2.93 13.39
C GLN A 22 -27.64 -2.64 12.96
N PRO A 23 -27.21 -3.03 11.76
CA PRO A 23 -25.93 -2.60 11.23
C PRO A 23 -25.98 -1.07 11.07
N PHE A 24 -25.30 -0.35 11.95
CA PHE A 24 -25.00 1.06 11.77
C PHE A 24 -23.74 1.17 10.92
N SER A 25 -23.91 1.03 9.61
CA SER A 25 -22.93 1.45 8.62
C SER A 25 -23.62 1.57 7.26
N ASN A 26 -24.53 2.53 7.17
CA ASN A 26 -24.71 3.24 5.90
C ASN A 26 -24.03 4.59 6.10
N ALA A 27 -22.78 4.70 5.66
CA ALA A 27 -22.26 6.01 5.30
C ALA A 27 -23.23 6.54 4.24
N THR A 28 -24.05 7.52 4.60
CA THR A 28 -24.86 8.23 3.62
C THR A 28 -23.88 9.03 2.78
N SER A 29 -23.50 8.49 1.61
CA SER A 29 -22.97 9.31 0.53
C SER A 29 -23.97 10.45 0.34
N ILE A 30 -23.53 11.69 0.52
CA ILE A 30 -24.31 12.83 0.08
C ILE A 30 -24.18 12.77 -1.44
N PRO A 31 -25.25 12.42 -2.19
CA PRO A 31 -25.15 12.36 -3.63
C PRO A 31 -24.77 13.77 -4.11
N SER A 32 -23.62 13.86 -4.79
CA SER A 32 -23.33 15.00 -5.65
C SER A 32 -24.51 15.17 -6.60
N ALA A 33 -24.88 16.41 -6.93
CA ALA A 33 -25.59 16.60 -8.18
C ALA A 33 -24.76 15.99 -9.32
N ASN A 34 -25.40 15.43 -10.34
CA ASN A 34 -24.68 14.83 -11.46
C ASN A 34 -23.76 15.89 -12.10
N PRO A 35 -22.44 15.65 -12.20
CA PRO A 35 -21.53 16.57 -12.88
C PRO A 35 -21.88 16.66 -14.38
N ASN A 36 -21.42 17.71 -15.06
CA ASN A 36 -21.42 17.72 -16.51
C ASN A 36 -20.18 16.99 -17.03
N LEU A 37 -20.34 16.08 -17.98
CA LEU A 37 -19.23 15.40 -18.63
C LEU A 37 -18.97 16.09 -19.98
N ASP A 38 -17.99 17.00 -19.96
CA ASP A 38 -17.72 17.93 -21.06
C ASP A 38 -17.01 17.25 -22.24
N SER A 39 -16.10 16.31 -21.95
CA SER A 39 -15.42 15.56 -23.01
C SER A 39 -14.85 14.24 -22.53
N VAL A 40 -14.86 13.23 -23.38
CA VAL A 40 -14.13 11.95 -23.18
C VAL A 40 -13.27 11.68 -24.40
N TYR A 41 -11.95 11.67 -24.22
CA TYR A 41 -11.01 11.19 -25.24
C TYR A 41 -10.47 9.83 -24.80
N VAL A 42 -10.41 8.88 -25.72
CA VAL A 42 -9.91 7.53 -25.43
C VAL A 42 -8.89 7.12 -26.48
N ASP A 43 -7.65 6.90 -26.05
CA ASP A 43 -6.62 6.30 -26.89
C ASP A 43 -6.58 4.79 -26.62
N VAL A 44 -6.69 4.00 -27.68
CA VAL A 44 -6.58 2.55 -27.64
C VAL A 44 -5.37 2.14 -28.47
N VAL A 45 -4.26 1.86 -27.82
CA VAL A 45 -3.04 1.37 -28.47
C VAL A 45 -3.10 -0.16 -28.55
N VAL A 46 -3.23 -0.68 -29.76
CA VAL A 46 -3.23 -2.13 -30.02
C VAL A 46 -1.78 -2.61 -30.10
N MET A 47 -1.45 -3.60 -29.28
CA MET A 47 -0.14 -4.25 -29.26
C MET A 47 -0.05 -5.35 -30.32
N PRO A 48 1.15 -5.76 -30.79
CA PRO A 48 1.32 -6.82 -31.78
C PRO A 48 0.71 -8.18 -31.37
N ASN A 49 0.63 -8.46 -30.06
CA ASN A 49 -0.05 -9.64 -29.52
C ASN A 49 -1.58 -9.48 -29.41
N GLY A 50 -2.16 -8.43 -30.01
CA GLY A 50 -3.61 -8.20 -30.04
C GLY A 50 -4.24 -7.76 -28.72
N ARG A 51 -3.44 -7.54 -27.67
CA ARG A 51 -3.89 -6.88 -26.42
C ARG A 51 -3.91 -5.38 -26.61
N ILE A 52 -4.59 -4.65 -25.73
CA ILE A 52 -4.74 -3.20 -25.84
C ILE A 52 -4.23 -2.49 -24.61
N ASN A 53 -3.71 -1.29 -24.83
CA ASN A 53 -3.37 -0.33 -23.80
C ASN A 53 -4.30 0.87 -23.97
N VAL A 54 -5.17 1.11 -22.99
CA VAL A 54 -6.22 2.11 -23.07
C VAL A 54 -5.89 3.29 -22.15
N THR A 55 -6.13 4.51 -22.61
CA THR A 55 -6.08 5.71 -21.78
C THR A 55 -7.33 6.54 -21.99
N TYR A 56 -7.99 6.91 -20.90
CA TYR A 56 -9.11 7.84 -20.86
C TYR A 56 -8.62 9.22 -20.41
N TRP A 57 -9.07 10.26 -21.09
CA TRP A 57 -9.00 11.67 -20.66
C TRP A 57 -10.41 12.21 -20.58
N MET A 58 -10.92 12.36 -19.36
CA MET A 58 -12.30 12.71 -19.08
C MET A 58 -12.34 14.08 -18.43
N THR A 59 -13.00 15.05 -19.06
CA THR A 59 -13.16 16.39 -18.51
C THR A 59 -14.55 16.53 -17.93
N PHE A 60 -14.63 16.84 -16.64
CA PHE A 60 -15.89 17.10 -15.95
C PHE A 60 -15.95 18.55 -15.48
N THR A 61 -17.14 19.16 -15.54
CA THR A 61 -17.47 20.35 -14.76
C THR A 61 -18.25 19.92 -13.53
N ALA A 62 -17.70 20.22 -12.35
CA ALA A 62 -18.28 19.81 -11.07
C ALA A 62 -19.63 20.52 -10.81
N ALA A 63 -20.64 19.76 -10.41
CA ALA A 63 -21.97 20.28 -10.05
C ALA A 63 -22.08 20.60 -8.55
N GLU A 64 -23.30 20.91 -8.08
CA GLU A 64 -23.59 21.23 -6.67
C GLU A 64 -23.06 20.13 -5.73
N GLY A 65 -22.23 20.55 -4.77
CA GLY A 65 -21.51 19.67 -3.85
C GLY A 65 -20.10 19.29 -4.28
N GLY A 66 -19.64 19.70 -5.46
CA GLY A 66 -18.29 19.41 -6.01
C GLY A 66 -18.15 17.99 -6.56
N LEU A 67 -16.98 17.62 -7.08
CA LEU A 67 -16.69 16.26 -7.59
C LEU A 67 -15.37 15.71 -7.01
N GLY A 68 -15.40 14.49 -6.46
CA GLY A 68 -14.22 13.90 -5.81
C GLY A 68 -13.98 12.44 -6.18
N GLY A 69 -14.80 11.88 -7.06
CA GLY A 69 -14.65 10.53 -7.52
C GLY A 69 -15.88 10.00 -8.24
N PHE A 70 -15.71 8.89 -8.95
CA PHE A 70 -16.78 8.14 -9.61
C PHE A 70 -16.32 6.71 -9.93
N ASP A 71 -17.28 5.82 -10.16
CA ASP A 71 -17.01 4.45 -10.59
C ASP A 71 -17.00 4.37 -12.13
N LEU A 72 -15.87 3.98 -12.70
CA LEU A 72 -15.69 3.68 -14.12
C LEU A 72 -15.99 2.18 -14.34
N LEU A 73 -17.24 1.86 -14.66
CA LEU A 73 -17.74 0.48 -14.80
C LEU A 73 -18.10 0.13 -16.24
N GLY A 74 -18.10 -1.16 -16.56
CA GLY A 74 -18.46 -1.69 -17.88
C GLY A 74 -17.28 -1.94 -18.80
N ILE A 75 -16.07 -2.06 -18.26
CA ILE A 75 -14.89 -2.52 -19.00
C ILE A 75 -15.12 -4.00 -19.37
N GLN A 76 -14.95 -4.35 -20.64
CA GLN A 76 -15.34 -5.67 -21.18
C GLN A 76 -14.22 -6.70 -21.05
N GLU A 77 -12.99 -6.20 -21.09
CA GLU A 77 -11.75 -6.95 -20.98
C GLU A 77 -11.28 -7.08 -19.53
N SER A 78 -10.51 -8.12 -19.25
CA SER A 78 -9.70 -8.23 -18.04
C SER A 78 -8.54 -7.24 -18.11
N THR A 79 -8.22 -6.55 -17.01
CA THR A 79 -7.30 -5.41 -17.04
C THR A 79 -6.37 -5.33 -15.83
N ILE A 80 -5.23 -4.67 -16.03
CA ILE A 80 -4.33 -4.21 -14.99
C ILE A 80 -4.16 -2.69 -15.14
N ARG A 81 -4.42 -1.95 -14.06
CA ARG A 81 -4.22 -0.50 -13.98
C ARG A 81 -2.78 -0.09 -14.31
N ASP A 82 -2.64 1.05 -14.99
CA ASP A 82 -1.38 1.78 -15.08
C ASP A 82 -1.33 2.91 -14.04
N SER A 83 -0.46 2.75 -13.03
CA SER A 83 -0.29 3.74 -11.96
C SER A 83 0.25 5.09 -12.47
N SER A 84 1.01 5.12 -13.56
CA SER A 84 1.57 6.35 -14.12
C SER A 84 0.52 7.25 -14.80
N ARG A 85 -0.57 6.64 -15.29
CA ARG A 85 -1.72 7.28 -15.94
C ARG A 85 -2.97 7.22 -15.04
N SER A 86 -2.82 7.52 -13.76
CA SER A 86 -3.92 7.52 -12.78
C SER A 86 -3.93 8.83 -11.98
N TYR A 87 -4.45 9.92 -12.54
CA TYR A 87 -4.45 11.23 -11.87
C TYR A 87 -5.63 12.12 -12.30
N ALA A 88 -5.97 13.09 -11.46
CA ALA A 88 -6.90 14.18 -11.73
C ALA A 88 -6.15 15.53 -11.72
N GLU A 89 -6.51 16.46 -12.61
CA GLU A 89 -5.93 17.80 -12.67
C GLU A 89 -7.04 18.85 -12.58
N TRP A 90 -6.94 19.74 -11.59
CA TRP A 90 -7.82 20.89 -11.47
C TRP A 90 -7.10 22.03 -10.72
N GLY A 91 -7.48 23.28 -11.00
CA GLY A 91 -6.84 24.45 -10.38
C GLY A 91 -5.33 24.58 -10.68
N GLY A 92 -4.85 23.99 -11.78
CA GLY A 92 -3.44 23.96 -12.15
C GLY A 92 -2.57 23.01 -11.32
N SER A 93 -3.18 22.17 -10.49
CA SER A 93 -2.50 21.15 -9.68
C SER A 93 -2.95 19.75 -10.11
N ARG A 94 -2.03 18.78 -10.00
CA ARG A 94 -2.27 17.37 -10.26
C ARG A 94 -2.41 16.61 -8.95
N TYR A 95 -3.38 15.70 -8.89
CA TYR A 95 -3.75 14.88 -7.74
C TYR A 95 -3.79 13.42 -8.20
N ASP A 96 -3.14 12.51 -7.47
CA ASP A 96 -3.17 11.10 -7.83
C ASP A 96 -4.54 10.48 -7.52
N LEU A 97 -4.98 9.54 -8.38
CA LEU A 97 -6.21 8.80 -8.14
C LEU A 97 -6.00 7.71 -7.10
N LEU A 98 -6.89 7.68 -6.11
CA LEU A 98 -7.13 6.52 -5.26
C LEU A 98 -8.00 5.54 -6.06
N VAL A 99 -7.38 4.49 -6.59
CA VAL A 99 -8.05 3.53 -7.46
C VAL A 99 -8.42 2.26 -6.69
N THR A 100 -9.71 1.93 -6.68
CA THR A 100 -10.23 0.69 -6.10
C THR A 100 -10.68 -0.26 -7.20
N THR A 101 -10.23 -1.52 -7.18
CA THR A 101 -10.69 -2.52 -8.16
C THR A 101 -12.11 -2.98 -7.85
N LEU A 102 -13.00 -2.95 -8.86
CA LEU A 102 -14.38 -3.42 -8.79
C LEU A 102 -14.58 -4.56 -9.79
N PRO A 103 -15.62 -5.42 -9.66
CA PRO A 103 -15.81 -6.59 -10.52
C PRO A 103 -15.79 -6.33 -12.03
N ASP A 104 -16.33 -5.18 -12.46
CA ASP A 104 -16.45 -4.80 -13.87
C ASP A 104 -15.81 -3.42 -14.16
N GLY A 105 -14.78 -3.03 -13.40
CA GLY A 105 -14.12 -1.73 -13.58
C GLY A 105 -13.36 -1.22 -12.36
N TYR A 106 -13.36 0.11 -12.17
CA TYR A 106 -12.56 0.78 -11.15
C TYR A 106 -13.31 1.92 -10.48
N GLY A 107 -13.20 2.04 -9.17
CA GLY A 107 -13.54 3.26 -8.44
C GLY A 107 -12.38 4.25 -8.55
N LEU A 108 -12.63 5.46 -9.04
CA LEU A 108 -11.63 6.50 -9.29
C LEU A 108 -11.91 7.69 -8.38
N ASP A 109 -11.19 7.80 -7.26
CA ASP A 109 -11.38 8.87 -6.28
C ASP A 109 -10.15 9.80 -6.21
N TRP A 110 -10.34 11.06 -5.85
CA TRP A 110 -9.24 12.01 -5.61
C TRP A 110 -9.57 13.04 -4.53
N VAL A 111 -8.54 13.56 -3.89
CA VAL A 111 -8.63 14.62 -2.88
C VAL A 111 -7.55 15.67 -3.13
N PRO A 112 -7.85 16.98 -3.03
CA PRO A 112 -9.11 17.58 -2.63
C PRO A 112 -10.20 17.49 -3.70
N ARG A 113 -11.45 17.46 -3.24
CA ARG A 113 -12.65 17.49 -4.08
C ARG A 113 -12.62 18.75 -4.95
N THR A 114 -12.88 18.58 -6.24
CA THR A 114 -13.06 19.69 -7.19
C THR A 114 -14.28 20.52 -6.74
N PRO A 115 -14.12 21.83 -6.49
CA PRO A 115 -15.21 22.70 -6.08
C PRO A 115 -16.30 22.81 -7.15
N GLU A 116 -17.53 23.11 -6.72
CA GLU A 116 -18.64 23.38 -7.65
C GLU A 116 -18.28 24.45 -8.68
N GLY A 117 -18.58 24.18 -9.95
CA GLY A 117 -18.32 25.07 -11.08
C GLY A 117 -16.91 25.01 -11.65
N GLU A 118 -15.97 24.35 -10.99
CA GLU A 118 -14.61 24.12 -11.50
C GLU A 118 -14.55 22.90 -12.43
N GLN A 119 -13.61 22.94 -13.37
CA GLN A 119 -13.32 21.82 -14.28
C GLN A 119 -12.20 20.94 -13.74
N VAL A 120 -12.35 19.63 -13.95
CA VAL A 120 -11.34 18.62 -13.63
C VAL A 120 -11.11 17.71 -14.82
N LEU A 121 -9.84 17.52 -15.18
CA LEU A 121 -9.40 16.50 -16.13
C LEU A 121 -9.01 15.25 -15.35
N VAL A 122 -9.67 14.14 -15.59
CA VAL A 122 -9.35 12.83 -15.00
C VAL A 122 -8.70 11.97 -16.07
N VAL A 123 -7.46 11.54 -15.81
CA VAL A 123 -6.68 10.66 -16.67
C VAL A 123 -6.57 9.29 -16.02
N PHE A 124 -7.05 8.27 -16.73
CA PHE A 124 -7.03 6.88 -16.27
C PHE A 124 -6.57 5.94 -17.38
N GLY A 125 -5.54 5.13 -17.12
CA GLY A 125 -5.01 4.17 -18.07
C GLY A 125 -4.94 2.75 -17.52
N TYR A 126 -5.11 1.76 -18.40
CA TYR A 126 -4.97 0.35 -18.07
C TYR A 126 -4.45 -0.46 -19.27
N PHE A 127 -3.94 -1.64 -18.98
CA PHE A 127 -3.55 -2.65 -19.96
C PHE A 127 -4.54 -3.81 -19.92
N SER A 128 -4.97 -4.30 -21.09
CA SER A 128 -5.77 -5.53 -21.15
C SER A 128 -4.86 -6.72 -20.87
N THR A 129 -5.30 -7.60 -19.97
CA THR A 129 -4.67 -8.89 -19.77
C THR A 129 -5.14 -9.87 -20.81
N ASN A 130 -6.38 -9.86 -21.26
CA ASN A 130 -6.81 -10.71 -22.38
C ASN A 130 -6.60 -10.04 -23.75
N ARG A 131 -6.51 -10.88 -24.78
CA ARG A 131 -6.45 -10.47 -26.18
C ARG A 131 -7.81 -9.91 -26.62
N VAL A 132 -7.78 -8.82 -27.39
CA VAL A 132 -8.99 -8.14 -27.92
C VAL A 132 -9.09 -8.27 -29.44
N ILE A 133 -7.95 -8.43 -30.13
CA ILE A 133 -7.92 -8.71 -31.58
C ILE A 133 -8.03 -10.21 -31.84
N GLU A 134 -9.10 -10.67 -32.46
CA GLU A 134 -9.29 -12.09 -32.77
C GLU A 134 -9.06 -12.40 -34.25
N LEU A 135 -8.73 -13.65 -34.58
CA LEU A 135 -8.66 -14.11 -35.98
C LEU A 135 -10.09 -14.38 -36.50
N THR A 136 -10.42 -13.80 -37.63
CA THR A 136 -11.60 -14.14 -38.41
C THR A 136 -11.25 -14.41 -39.87
N THR A 137 -12.13 -15.11 -40.58
CA THR A 137 -11.89 -15.47 -41.99
C THR A 137 -12.99 -14.90 -42.88
N SER A 138 -12.59 -14.17 -43.92
CA SER A 138 -13.47 -13.68 -44.98
C SER A 138 -13.20 -14.45 -46.28
N PRO A 139 -14.25 -14.95 -46.97
CA PRO A 139 -14.09 -15.53 -48.30
C PRO A 139 -13.49 -14.54 -49.32
N THR A 140 -13.67 -13.24 -49.09
CA THR A 140 -13.23 -12.17 -50.00
C THR A 140 -11.83 -11.66 -49.63
N TYR A 141 -11.55 -11.48 -48.34
CA TYR A 141 -10.35 -10.78 -47.86
C TYR A 141 -9.33 -11.68 -47.15
N GLY A 142 -9.61 -12.97 -47.00
CA GLY A 142 -8.72 -13.92 -46.33
C GLY A 142 -8.78 -13.82 -44.80
N ASN A 143 -7.64 -14.02 -44.15
CA ASN A 143 -7.52 -13.96 -42.68
C ASN A 143 -7.42 -12.51 -42.21
N LEU A 144 -8.32 -12.11 -41.33
CA LEU A 144 -8.41 -10.76 -40.78
C LEU A 144 -8.30 -10.79 -39.26
N GLY A 145 -7.66 -9.78 -38.68
CA GLY A 145 -7.79 -9.45 -37.26
C GLY A 145 -9.04 -8.61 -37.07
N VAL A 146 -9.99 -9.10 -36.27
CA VAL A 146 -11.20 -8.35 -35.91
C VAL A 146 -10.99 -7.60 -34.60
N PHE A 147 -11.32 -6.31 -34.61
CA PHE A 147 -11.37 -5.45 -33.43
C PHE A 147 -12.83 -5.03 -33.21
N ASN A 148 -13.49 -5.59 -32.20
CA ASN A 148 -14.84 -5.22 -31.80
C ASN A 148 -14.81 -4.80 -30.32
N TRP A 149 -14.79 -3.50 -30.08
CA TRP A 149 -14.56 -2.93 -28.76
C TRP A 149 -15.43 -1.68 -28.57
N ALA A 150 -15.72 -1.34 -27.32
CA ALA A 150 -16.47 -0.14 -26.97
C ALA A 150 -15.89 0.46 -25.68
N PRO A 151 -15.80 1.82 -25.58
CA PRO A 151 -15.57 2.45 -24.30
C PRO A 151 -16.75 2.21 -23.35
N VAL A 152 -16.56 2.55 -22.07
CA VAL A 152 -17.59 2.39 -21.05
C VAL A 152 -18.86 3.16 -21.39
N GLN A 153 -20.01 2.62 -20.97
CA GLN A 153 -21.29 3.27 -21.14
C GLN A 153 -21.57 4.25 -20.00
N TRP A 154 -21.78 5.52 -20.33
CA TRP A 154 -22.05 6.56 -19.34
C TRP A 154 -23.54 6.64 -18.97
N ASN A 155 -23.82 6.79 -17.67
CA ASN A 155 -25.18 6.98 -17.15
C ASN A 155 -25.65 8.45 -17.19
N ILE A 156 -24.77 9.36 -17.61
CA ILE A 156 -24.99 10.78 -17.85
C ILE A 156 -24.69 11.11 -19.32
N PRO A 157 -25.27 12.18 -19.90
CA PRO A 157 -24.92 12.61 -21.24
C PRO A 157 -23.48 13.13 -21.30
N ILE A 158 -22.89 13.07 -22.50
CA ILE A 158 -21.52 13.50 -22.82
C ILE A 158 -21.60 14.59 -23.89
N ASP A 159 -20.91 15.71 -23.71
CA ASP A 159 -20.93 16.78 -24.72
C ASP A 159 -20.09 16.40 -25.96
N TYR A 160 -18.98 15.67 -25.80
CA TYR A 160 -18.19 15.12 -26.91
C TYR A 160 -17.41 13.87 -26.48
N GLU A 161 -17.44 12.83 -27.30
CA GLU A 161 -16.60 11.64 -27.11
C GLU A 161 -15.82 11.33 -28.38
N SER A 162 -14.53 11.01 -28.23
CA SER A 162 -13.67 10.56 -29.31
C SER A 162 -12.84 9.35 -28.89
N VAL A 163 -12.74 8.39 -29.81
CA VAL A 163 -11.91 7.20 -29.66
C VAL A 163 -10.87 7.17 -30.78
N GLN A 164 -9.61 7.00 -30.40
CA GLN A 164 -8.49 6.86 -31.32
C GLN A 164 -7.85 5.48 -31.16
N VAL A 165 -8.03 4.62 -32.17
CA VAL A 165 -7.43 3.28 -32.20
C VAL A 165 -6.14 3.31 -32.97
N ILE A 166 -5.02 3.01 -32.32
CA ILE A 166 -3.66 3.03 -32.88
C ILE A 166 -3.22 1.58 -33.08
N TYR A 167 -3.07 1.14 -34.33
CA TYR A 167 -2.68 -0.22 -34.67
C TYR A 167 -1.16 -0.37 -34.78
N PRO A 168 -0.59 -1.57 -34.52
CA PRO A 168 0.85 -1.82 -34.61
C PRO A 168 1.30 -2.01 -36.07
N ILE A 169 0.75 -1.21 -36.99
CA ILE A 169 0.98 -1.31 -38.43
C ILE A 169 1.75 -0.05 -38.85
N GLU A 170 3.04 -0.22 -39.14
CA GLU A 170 3.91 0.86 -39.57
C GLU A 170 3.52 1.36 -40.97
N MET A 171 3.31 2.67 -41.09
CA MET A 171 2.92 3.33 -42.33
C MET A 171 4.15 3.83 -43.07
N ASN A 172 4.23 3.52 -44.37
CA ASN A 172 5.23 4.12 -45.23
C ASN A 172 4.96 5.63 -45.34
N SER A 173 6.01 6.45 -45.19
CA SER A 173 5.92 7.91 -45.37
C SER A 173 5.23 8.37 -46.68
N THR A 174 5.27 7.57 -47.75
CA THR A 174 4.58 7.90 -49.02
C THR A 174 3.06 7.79 -48.96
N TRP A 175 2.52 7.05 -47.98
CA TRP A 175 1.08 6.88 -47.76
C TRP A 175 0.52 7.85 -46.73
N ILE A 176 1.33 8.80 -46.26
CA ILE A 176 0.93 9.77 -45.24
C ILE A 176 0.86 11.16 -45.86
N GLU A 177 -0.32 11.76 -45.81
CA GLU A 177 -0.57 13.11 -46.28
C GLU A 177 0.02 14.16 -45.31
N PRO A 178 0.29 15.39 -45.76
CA PRO A 178 0.75 16.47 -44.88
C PRO A 178 -0.19 16.78 -43.71
N THR A 179 -1.48 16.45 -43.84
CA THR A 179 -2.53 16.54 -42.81
C THR A 179 -2.53 15.36 -41.83
N HIS A 180 -1.53 14.47 -41.93
CA HIS A 180 -1.44 13.20 -41.21
C HIS A 180 -2.44 12.13 -41.66
N GLY A 181 -3.28 12.42 -42.65
CA GLY A 181 -4.21 11.46 -43.25
C GLY A 181 -3.48 10.30 -43.93
N VAL A 182 -4.09 9.12 -43.90
CA VAL A 182 -3.59 7.92 -44.59
C VAL A 182 -4.26 7.80 -45.95
N THR A 183 -3.47 7.59 -47.01
CA THR A 183 -3.99 7.41 -48.37
C THR A 183 -4.71 6.05 -48.51
N PRO A 184 -5.56 5.87 -49.54
CA PRO A 184 -6.22 4.58 -49.78
C PRO A 184 -5.26 3.39 -49.88
N GLU A 185 -4.06 3.58 -50.43
CA GLU A 185 -3.04 2.52 -50.51
C GLU A 185 -2.52 2.12 -49.13
N GLY A 186 -2.36 3.08 -48.20
CA GLY A 186 -1.98 2.79 -46.82
C GLY A 186 -3.08 2.05 -46.06
N ALA A 187 -4.34 2.45 -46.26
CA ALA A 187 -5.51 1.77 -45.69
C ALA A 187 -5.66 0.33 -46.23
N GLU A 188 -5.43 0.12 -47.53
CA GLU A 188 -5.43 -1.21 -48.16
C GLU A 188 -4.28 -2.07 -47.62
N TYR A 189 -3.09 -1.51 -47.41
CA TYR A 189 -1.97 -2.21 -46.79
C TYR A 189 -2.27 -2.65 -45.36
N ALA A 190 -2.91 -1.79 -44.56
CA ALA A 190 -3.38 -2.14 -43.22
C ALA A 190 -4.48 -3.22 -43.24
N GLY A 191 -5.11 -3.45 -44.39
CA GLY A 191 -6.29 -4.31 -44.54
C GLY A 191 -7.51 -3.74 -43.82
N TYR A 192 -7.60 -2.41 -43.71
CA TYR A 192 -8.66 -1.73 -42.98
C TYR A 192 -10.01 -1.94 -43.66
N ILE A 193 -10.96 -2.50 -42.92
CA ILE A 193 -12.36 -2.63 -43.34
C ILE A 193 -13.23 -2.19 -42.16
N GLU A 194 -14.17 -1.30 -42.42
CA GLU A 194 -15.19 -0.87 -41.47
C GLU A 194 -16.36 -1.87 -41.44
N ASP A 195 -16.80 -2.28 -40.25
CA ASP A 195 -17.99 -3.13 -40.11
C ASP A 195 -19.28 -2.29 -40.13
N ALA A 196 -20.34 -2.83 -40.74
CA ALA A 196 -21.64 -2.14 -40.80
C ALA A 196 -22.29 -1.90 -39.42
N ASN A 197 -21.83 -2.56 -38.36
CA ASN A 197 -22.33 -2.36 -36.99
C ASN A 197 -21.56 -1.28 -36.21
N GLN A 198 -20.54 -0.66 -36.80
CA GLN A 198 -19.80 0.46 -36.23
C GLN A 198 -20.71 1.69 -36.07
N GLY A 199 -20.60 2.39 -34.94
CA GLY A 199 -21.33 3.64 -34.72
C GLY A 199 -21.83 3.82 -33.30
N LEU A 200 -22.60 4.88 -33.10
CA LEU A 200 -23.27 5.19 -31.85
C LEU A 200 -24.64 4.53 -31.81
N TRP A 201 -24.84 3.63 -30.85
CA TRP A 201 -26.09 2.90 -30.66
C TRP A 201 -26.92 3.52 -29.54
N GLN A 202 -28.15 3.93 -29.87
CA GLN A 202 -29.14 4.40 -28.93
C GLN A 202 -30.33 3.43 -28.92
N GLY A 203 -30.33 2.49 -27.99
CA GLY A 203 -31.27 1.37 -28.00
C GLY A 203 -31.09 0.50 -29.24
N ALA A 204 -32.11 0.42 -30.09
CA ALA A 204 -32.05 -0.35 -31.35
C ALA A 204 -31.64 0.49 -32.57
N SER A 205 -31.41 1.79 -32.39
CA SER A 205 -31.05 2.71 -33.47
C SER A 205 -29.54 2.92 -33.52
N GLN A 206 -28.96 2.80 -34.70
CA GLN A 206 -27.56 3.05 -34.98
C GLN A 206 -27.42 4.41 -35.68
N ILE A 207 -26.46 5.21 -35.23
CA ILE A 207 -26.11 6.52 -35.76
C ILE A 207 -24.63 6.45 -36.17
N ALA A 208 -24.30 6.94 -37.37
CA ALA A 208 -22.91 7.02 -37.82
C ALA A 208 -22.13 8.05 -37.00
N PHE A 209 -20.81 7.88 -36.92
CA PHE A 209 -19.95 8.89 -36.29
C PHE A 209 -19.93 10.18 -37.11
N GLU A 210 -19.77 11.32 -36.42
CA GLU A 210 -19.65 12.62 -37.07
C GLU A 210 -18.25 12.80 -37.66
N GLU A 211 -17.27 12.21 -37.01
CA GLU A 211 -15.87 12.18 -37.44
C GLU A 211 -15.39 10.74 -37.55
N GLU A 212 -14.82 10.40 -38.71
CA GLU A 212 -14.12 9.14 -38.96
C GLU A 212 -12.92 9.43 -39.87
N ASN A 213 -11.72 9.39 -39.29
CA ASN A 213 -10.48 9.78 -39.95
C ASN A 213 -9.44 8.66 -39.88
N LEU A 214 -8.87 8.32 -41.03
CA LEU A 214 -7.69 7.44 -41.12
C LEU A 214 -6.43 8.29 -41.05
N LEU A 215 -5.62 8.08 -40.02
CA LEU A 215 -4.49 8.93 -39.65
C LEU A 215 -3.22 8.09 -39.42
N ALA A 216 -2.08 8.77 -39.35
CA ALA A 216 -0.81 8.18 -38.94
C ALA A 216 -0.29 8.85 -37.67
N TYR A 217 -0.19 8.09 -36.58
CA TYR A 217 0.29 8.54 -35.26
C TYR A 217 1.71 8.02 -34.98
N PRO A 218 2.63 8.78 -34.34
CA PRO A 218 2.46 10.13 -33.82
C PRO A 218 2.23 11.16 -34.94
N TYR A 219 1.59 12.27 -34.59
CA TYR A 219 1.35 13.37 -35.53
C TYR A 219 2.59 14.22 -35.79
N ASP A 220 3.69 13.99 -35.08
CA ASP A 220 4.97 14.58 -35.45
C ASP A 220 5.45 14.01 -36.80
N ALA A 221 5.61 14.87 -37.80
CA ALA A 221 6.09 14.48 -39.12
C ALA A 221 7.55 13.95 -39.10
N ALA A 222 8.30 14.23 -38.03
CA ALA A 222 9.65 13.70 -37.83
C ALA A 222 9.69 12.34 -37.10
N ALA A 223 8.56 11.87 -36.56
CA ALA A 223 8.50 10.56 -35.91
C ALA A 223 8.68 9.42 -36.95
N ASP A 224 9.49 8.43 -36.60
CA ASP A 224 9.71 7.21 -37.37
C ASP A 224 9.95 6.06 -36.38
N PRO A 225 9.06 5.04 -36.32
CA PRO A 225 7.91 4.81 -37.19
C PRO A 225 6.66 5.64 -36.83
N ARG A 226 5.74 5.75 -37.79
CA ARG A 226 4.35 6.21 -37.60
C ARG A 226 3.39 5.08 -37.92
N TYR A 227 2.31 4.97 -37.18
CA TYR A 227 1.40 3.84 -37.10
C TYR A 227 0.01 4.17 -37.63
N PHE A 228 -0.61 3.21 -38.31
CA PHE A 228 -1.99 3.32 -38.80
C PHE A 228 -2.96 3.54 -37.64
N THR A 229 -3.78 4.58 -37.74
CA THR A 229 -4.66 5.03 -36.66
C THR A 229 -6.03 5.35 -37.21
N VAL A 230 -7.08 5.00 -36.48
CA VAL A 230 -8.47 5.36 -36.80
C VAL A 230 -9.00 6.22 -35.68
N SER A 231 -9.42 7.45 -36.01
CA SER A 231 -10.00 8.39 -35.05
C SER A 231 -11.48 8.55 -35.35
N LEU A 232 -12.31 8.32 -34.33
CA LEU A 232 -13.77 8.37 -34.37
C LEU A 232 -14.26 9.41 -33.38
N GLY A 233 -15.32 10.14 -33.71
CA GLY A 233 -15.86 11.20 -32.84
C GLY A 233 -17.35 11.44 -33.01
N HIS A 234 -18.00 11.85 -31.92
CA HIS A 234 -19.40 12.25 -31.92
C HIS A 234 -19.68 13.30 -30.85
N SER A 235 -20.46 14.33 -31.20
CA SER A 235 -20.92 15.35 -30.25
C SER A 235 -22.31 15.06 -29.69
N THR A 236 -22.59 15.51 -28.46
CA THR A 236 -23.89 15.42 -27.79
C THR A 236 -24.42 13.99 -27.70
N ILE A 237 -23.75 13.14 -26.93
CA ILE A 237 -24.12 11.74 -26.74
C ILE A 237 -25.10 11.64 -25.57
N ALA A 238 -26.27 11.02 -25.81
CA ALA A 238 -27.25 10.80 -24.77
C ALA A 238 -26.77 9.76 -23.76
N ALA A 239 -27.17 9.91 -22.49
CA ALA A 239 -26.94 8.90 -21.46
C ALA A 239 -27.39 7.51 -21.94
N TYR A 240 -26.63 6.48 -21.58
CA TYR A 240 -26.82 5.09 -21.97
C TYR A 240 -26.74 4.84 -23.49
N SER A 241 -26.14 5.72 -24.27
CA SER A 241 -25.73 5.38 -25.64
C SER A 241 -24.49 4.49 -25.61
N HIS A 242 -24.35 3.59 -26.56
CA HIS A 242 -23.18 2.72 -26.70
C HIS A 242 -22.33 3.17 -27.90
N PHE A 243 -21.14 3.70 -27.65
CA PHE A 243 -20.15 3.98 -28.68
C PHE A 243 -19.51 2.66 -29.10
N ARG A 244 -19.67 2.21 -30.35
CA ARG A 244 -19.12 0.91 -30.80
C ARG A 244 -18.09 1.11 -31.90
N VAL A 245 -16.90 0.57 -31.66
CA VAL A 245 -15.80 0.56 -32.63
C VAL A 245 -15.67 -0.85 -33.20
N PHE A 246 -15.75 -0.98 -34.52
CA PHE A 246 -15.76 -2.29 -35.17
C PHE A 246 -14.99 -2.23 -36.50
N HIS A 247 -13.75 -2.71 -36.44
CA HIS A 247 -12.81 -2.68 -37.54
C HIS A 247 -12.27 -4.08 -37.84
N TYR A 248 -11.81 -4.27 -39.08
CA TYR A 248 -10.94 -5.38 -39.44
C TYR A 248 -9.61 -4.85 -39.96
N THR A 249 -8.54 -5.60 -39.71
CA THR A 249 -7.18 -5.37 -40.23
C THR A 249 -6.59 -6.68 -40.73
N ASN A 250 -5.46 -6.63 -41.45
CA ASN A 250 -4.81 -7.86 -41.93
C ASN A 250 -4.24 -8.68 -40.76
N TRP A 251 -4.57 -9.99 -40.69
CA TRP A 251 -4.09 -10.86 -39.62
C TRP A 251 -2.57 -11.04 -39.60
N SER A 252 -1.88 -10.89 -40.73
CA SER A 252 -0.43 -11.12 -40.83
C SER A 252 0.41 -10.23 -39.92
N PHE A 253 -0.13 -9.10 -39.44
CA PHE A 253 0.56 -8.23 -38.48
C PHE A 253 0.59 -8.80 -37.06
N TYR A 254 -0.34 -9.70 -36.73
CA TYR A 254 -0.46 -10.30 -35.41
C TYR A 254 -0.02 -11.77 -35.37
N GLU A 255 -0.12 -12.48 -36.51
CA GLU A 255 0.24 -13.89 -36.65
C GLU A 255 1.61 -14.26 -36.05
N PRO A 256 2.70 -13.48 -36.23
CA PRO A 256 4.01 -13.82 -35.67
C PRO A 256 4.11 -13.73 -34.14
N PHE A 257 3.14 -13.07 -33.51
CA PHE A 257 3.11 -12.82 -32.06
C PHE A 257 1.99 -13.58 -31.36
N PHE A 258 1.32 -14.49 -32.09
CA PHE A 258 0.25 -15.31 -31.55
C PHE A 258 0.86 -16.55 -30.89
N GLU A 259 0.76 -16.61 -29.56
CA GLU A 259 1.23 -17.76 -28.78
C GLU A 259 0.08 -18.74 -28.49
N ASP A 260 0.37 -20.04 -28.52
CA ASP A 260 -0.59 -21.08 -28.16
C ASP A 260 -1.09 -20.90 -26.72
N GLY A 261 -2.34 -21.28 -26.46
CA GLY A 261 -2.97 -21.20 -25.14
C GLY A 261 -2.20 -22.04 -24.12
N ALA A 262 -2.02 -21.52 -22.91
CA ALA A 262 -1.23 -22.20 -21.89
C ALA A 262 -1.72 -21.90 -20.47
N LEU A 263 -1.88 -22.96 -19.67
CA LEU A 263 -2.40 -22.87 -18.31
C LEU A 263 -1.35 -22.31 -17.35
N GLY A 264 -1.75 -21.30 -16.58
CA GLY A 264 -1.05 -20.78 -15.42
C GLY A 264 -1.94 -20.85 -14.16
N ILE A 265 -1.29 -20.87 -13.00
CA ILE A 265 -1.96 -20.87 -11.69
C ILE A 265 -1.25 -19.94 -10.72
N ASP A 266 -2.02 -19.30 -9.86
CA ASP A 266 -1.54 -18.61 -8.67
C ASP A 266 -2.34 -19.05 -7.44
N TYR A 267 -1.64 -19.37 -6.36
CA TYR A 267 -2.21 -19.95 -5.15
C TYR A 267 -1.26 -19.85 -3.96
N SER A 268 -1.82 -19.91 -2.74
CA SER A 268 -1.02 -20.04 -1.52
C SER A 268 -0.64 -21.50 -1.28
N PRO A 269 0.66 -21.86 -1.29
CA PRO A 269 1.09 -23.25 -1.13
C PRO A 269 0.96 -23.76 0.31
N ILE A 270 0.83 -22.86 1.29
CA ILE A 270 0.79 -23.18 2.71
C ILE A 270 -0.36 -22.44 3.38
N ILE A 271 -1.22 -23.17 4.07
CA ILE A 271 -2.32 -22.60 4.86
C ILE A 271 -2.20 -23.02 6.32
N ASN A 272 -2.20 -22.04 7.23
CA ASN A 272 -2.34 -22.29 8.66
C ASN A 272 -3.82 -22.32 9.04
N ALA A 273 -4.35 -23.49 9.40
CA ALA A 273 -5.75 -23.67 9.74
C ALA A 273 -5.93 -24.08 11.21
N GLN A 274 -6.97 -23.56 11.86
CA GLN A 274 -7.33 -24.00 13.22
C GLN A 274 -8.32 -25.16 13.15
N ALA A 275 -8.12 -26.18 13.99
CA ALA A 275 -9.00 -27.33 14.08
C ALA A 275 -10.48 -26.93 14.30
N ASN A 276 -11.38 -27.54 13.54
CA ASN A 276 -12.83 -27.28 13.54
C ASN A 276 -13.26 -25.85 13.15
N ILE A 277 -12.36 -25.03 12.64
CA ILE A 277 -12.67 -23.68 12.15
C ILE A 277 -12.57 -23.68 10.62
N GLN A 278 -13.56 -23.10 9.96
CA GLN A 278 -13.58 -23.00 8.51
C GLN A 278 -12.54 -21.99 8.04
N PHE A 279 -11.80 -22.35 6.98
CA PHE A 279 -10.93 -21.45 6.24
C PHE A 279 -11.29 -21.48 4.75
N SER A 280 -10.85 -20.46 4.01
CA SER A 280 -11.02 -20.37 2.55
C SER A 280 -9.68 -20.52 1.85
N LEU A 281 -9.66 -21.30 0.78
CA LEU A 281 -8.55 -21.44 -0.17
C LEU A 281 -9.00 -20.81 -1.49
N GLN A 282 -8.26 -19.81 -1.97
CA GLN A 282 -8.48 -19.19 -3.27
C GLN A 282 -7.42 -19.66 -4.26
N LEU A 283 -7.84 -20.00 -5.47
CA LEU A 283 -7.00 -20.37 -6.61
C LEU A 283 -7.30 -19.41 -7.75
N ALA A 284 -6.28 -18.82 -8.37
CA ALA A 284 -6.42 -18.13 -9.63
C ALA A 284 -5.91 -19.06 -10.75
N VAL A 285 -6.74 -19.33 -11.75
CA VAL A 285 -6.38 -20.07 -12.95
C VAL A 285 -6.42 -19.09 -14.12
N TYR A 286 -5.34 -19.01 -14.88
CA TYR A 286 -5.24 -18.06 -15.98
C TYR A 286 -4.65 -18.70 -17.22
N ASN A 287 -5.01 -18.16 -18.38
CA ASN A 287 -4.39 -18.52 -19.66
C ASN A 287 -3.30 -17.48 -19.96
N TYR A 288 -2.02 -17.86 -19.90
CA TYR A 288 -0.95 -16.91 -20.22
C TYR A 288 -0.59 -16.86 -21.72
N GLY A 289 -1.14 -17.77 -22.52
CA GLY A 289 -1.07 -17.75 -23.98
C GLY A 289 -2.10 -16.82 -24.63
N ASP A 290 -2.15 -16.80 -25.97
CA ASP A 290 -3.11 -15.99 -26.72
C ASP A 290 -4.26 -16.79 -27.34
N ALA A 291 -4.08 -18.09 -27.61
CA ALA A 291 -5.16 -18.97 -28.03
C ALA A 291 -6.04 -19.38 -26.84
N ASP A 292 -7.34 -19.57 -27.09
CA ASP A 292 -8.30 -19.98 -26.06
C ASP A 292 -8.00 -21.38 -25.53
N LEU A 293 -8.27 -21.59 -24.25
CA LEU A 293 -8.29 -22.90 -23.61
C LEU A 293 -9.74 -23.37 -23.51
N GLU A 294 -10.00 -24.58 -24.02
CA GLU A 294 -11.34 -25.15 -24.06
C GLU A 294 -11.59 -26.05 -22.85
N ASP A 295 -12.81 -26.03 -22.32
CA ASP A 295 -13.29 -26.94 -21.26
C ASP A 295 -12.38 -27.02 -20.01
N VAL A 296 -11.93 -25.88 -19.48
CA VAL A 296 -10.99 -25.88 -18.35
C VAL A 296 -11.65 -26.42 -17.08
N THR A 297 -10.97 -27.39 -16.46
CA THR A 297 -11.46 -28.13 -15.29
C THR A 297 -10.40 -28.19 -14.19
N ILE A 298 -10.81 -27.93 -12.95
CA ILE A 298 -10.02 -28.15 -11.73
C ILE A 298 -10.49 -29.44 -11.07
N ALA A 299 -9.58 -30.39 -10.88
CA ALA A 299 -9.79 -31.58 -10.08
C ALA A 299 -8.96 -31.49 -8.79
N MET A 300 -9.60 -31.75 -7.66
CA MET A 300 -8.99 -31.73 -6.33
C MET A 300 -8.98 -33.15 -5.74
N SER A 301 -7.96 -33.48 -4.94
CA SER A 301 -7.91 -34.68 -4.13
C SER A 301 -7.82 -34.29 -2.65
N LEU A 302 -8.88 -34.59 -1.90
CA LEU A 302 -8.99 -34.22 -0.49
C LEU A 302 -8.52 -35.36 0.43
N PRO A 303 -7.68 -35.07 1.45
CA PRO A 303 -7.31 -36.06 2.46
C PRO A 303 -8.46 -36.33 3.46
N GLU A 304 -8.47 -37.50 4.11
CA GLU A 304 -9.58 -37.98 4.98
C GLU A 304 -9.94 -37.02 6.14
N ASN A 305 -8.98 -36.21 6.62
CA ASN A 305 -9.17 -35.33 7.79
C ASN A 305 -9.54 -33.88 7.41
N LEU A 306 -9.94 -33.64 6.16
CA LEU A 306 -10.33 -32.33 5.66
C LEU A 306 -11.71 -32.39 5.01
N THR A 307 -12.65 -31.60 5.51
CA THR A 307 -14.04 -31.58 5.00
C THR A 307 -14.27 -30.35 4.14
N LEU A 308 -14.65 -30.53 2.89
CA LEU A 308 -15.08 -29.44 2.00
C LEU A 308 -16.52 -29.02 2.37
N THR A 309 -16.72 -27.74 2.69
CA THR A 309 -18.04 -27.18 3.05
C THR A 309 -18.63 -26.30 1.95
N SER A 310 -17.81 -25.71 1.09
CA SER A 310 -18.22 -24.96 -0.09
C SER A 310 -17.27 -25.22 -1.26
N GLY A 311 -17.82 -25.41 -2.46
CA GLY A 311 -17.11 -25.82 -3.67
C GLY A 311 -17.35 -27.28 -4.06
N SER A 312 -16.64 -27.75 -5.09
CA SER A 312 -16.71 -29.12 -5.59
C SER A 312 -15.31 -29.72 -5.75
N VAL A 313 -15.21 -31.04 -5.62
CA VAL A 313 -13.94 -31.77 -5.86
C VAL A 313 -13.55 -31.74 -7.35
N THR A 314 -14.53 -31.51 -8.22
CA THR A 314 -14.30 -31.22 -9.65
C THR A 314 -15.11 -29.98 -10.01
N THR A 315 -14.42 -28.93 -10.45
CA THR A 315 -15.02 -27.64 -10.86
C THR A 315 -14.75 -27.43 -12.34
N PHE A 316 -15.80 -27.23 -13.13
CA PHE A 316 -15.72 -26.82 -14.52
C PHE A 316 -15.75 -25.29 -14.59
N ILE A 317 -14.66 -24.68 -15.04
CA ILE A 317 -14.53 -23.22 -15.14
C ILE A 317 -15.13 -22.72 -16.48
N GLY A 318 -15.14 -23.58 -17.51
CA GLY A 318 -15.52 -23.22 -18.87
C GLY A 318 -14.30 -22.91 -19.72
N ASP A 319 -14.53 -22.21 -20.83
CA ASP A 319 -13.46 -21.77 -21.72
C ASP A 319 -12.73 -20.57 -21.10
N LEU A 320 -11.41 -20.50 -21.30
CA LEU A 320 -10.54 -19.43 -20.80
C LEU A 320 -9.84 -18.76 -21.99
N SER A 321 -10.25 -17.53 -22.30
CA SER A 321 -9.65 -16.78 -23.41
C SER A 321 -8.19 -16.45 -23.14
N GLY A 322 -7.40 -16.24 -24.20
CA GLY A 322 -5.99 -15.84 -24.09
C GLY A 322 -5.80 -14.62 -23.19
N GLY A 323 -5.10 -14.78 -22.07
CA GLY A 323 -4.86 -13.74 -21.06
C GLY A 323 -5.95 -13.56 -20.00
N GLU A 324 -7.02 -14.34 -20.02
CA GLU A 324 -8.09 -14.32 -19.01
C GLU A 324 -7.64 -14.99 -17.71
N THR A 325 -8.12 -14.47 -16.56
CA THR A 325 -7.91 -15.06 -15.23
C THR A 325 -9.26 -15.32 -14.56
N ARG A 326 -9.42 -16.50 -13.96
CA ARG A 326 -10.60 -16.94 -13.20
C ARG A 326 -10.21 -17.29 -11.77
N PHE A 327 -10.97 -16.78 -10.81
CA PHE A 327 -10.76 -17.05 -9.39
C PHE A 327 -11.77 -18.07 -8.88
N GLU A 328 -11.27 -19.11 -8.23
CA GLU A 328 -12.07 -20.17 -7.61
C GLU A 328 -11.79 -20.20 -6.10
N SER A 329 -12.84 -20.29 -5.29
CA SER A 329 -12.74 -20.28 -3.83
C SER A 329 -13.39 -21.52 -3.22
N TYR A 330 -12.64 -22.23 -2.39
CA TYR A 330 -13.06 -23.43 -1.67
C TYR A 330 -13.10 -23.14 -0.17
N SER A 331 -14.13 -23.61 0.54
CA SER A 331 -14.17 -23.52 2.00
C SER A 331 -14.03 -24.88 2.63
N LEU A 332 -13.11 -25.03 3.58
CA LEU A 332 -12.76 -26.32 4.20
C LEU A 332 -12.71 -26.23 5.72
N ILE A 333 -13.00 -27.35 6.39
CA ILE A 333 -12.89 -27.52 7.85
C ILE A 333 -11.95 -28.70 8.14
N PRO A 334 -10.83 -28.49 8.86
CA PRO A 334 -9.94 -29.57 9.28
C PRO A 334 -10.43 -30.23 10.57
N ALA A 335 -10.22 -31.55 10.67
CA ALA A 335 -10.46 -32.30 11.90
C ALA A 335 -9.49 -31.86 13.01
N ASN A 336 -9.87 -32.07 14.28
CA ASN A 336 -9.01 -31.76 15.43
C ASN A 336 -7.90 -32.80 15.61
N LEU A 337 -6.93 -32.76 14.69
CA LEU A 337 -5.74 -33.59 14.69
C LEU A 337 -4.56 -32.71 14.23
N PRO A 338 -3.53 -32.49 15.06
CA PRO A 338 -2.33 -31.79 14.62
C PRO A 338 -1.62 -32.62 13.55
N ALA A 339 -1.73 -32.17 12.31
CA ALA A 339 -1.19 -32.83 11.13
C ALA A 339 -0.98 -31.81 10.00
N ILE A 340 -0.10 -32.17 9.05
CA ILE A 340 -0.01 -31.49 7.76
C ILE A 340 -0.88 -32.28 6.80
N LEU A 341 -1.93 -31.66 6.28
CA LEU A 341 -2.86 -32.25 5.33
C LEU A 341 -2.59 -31.67 3.94
N THR A 342 -2.10 -32.50 3.02
CA THR A 342 -1.81 -32.09 1.65
C THR A 342 -3.03 -32.29 0.75
N ILE A 343 -3.47 -31.21 0.11
CA ILE A 343 -4.49 -31.22 -0.94
C ILE A 343 -3.77 -31.24 -2.28
N ALA A 344 -4.10 -32.18 -3.17
CA ALA A 344 -3.54 -32.20 -4.53
C ALA A 344 -4.55 -31.64 -5.53
N PHE A 345 -4.07 -30.83 -6.47
CA PHE A 345 -4.85 -30.24 -7.54
C PHE A 345 -4.30 -30.65 -8.90
N GLN A 346 -5.20 -30.79 -9.87
CA GLN A 346 -4.90 -30.91 -11.28
C GLN A 346 -5.78 -29.92 -12.05
N VAL A 347 -5.19 -29.10 -12.91
CA VAL A 347 -5.89 -28.20 -13.82
C VAL A 347 -5.62 -28.66 -15.24
N SER A 348 -6.69 -28.86 -16.01
CA SER A 348 -6.63 -29.38 -17.38
C SER A 348 -7.54 -28.61 -18.31
N ALA A 349 -7.14 -28.49 -19.57
CA ALA A 349 -7.98 -28.02 -20.68
C ALA A 349 -8.08 -29.14 -21.73
N SER A 350 -9.21 -29.23 -22.44
CA SER A 350 -9.48 -30.32 -23.39
C SER A 350 -8.63 -30.24 -24.66
N ASN A 351 -8.22 -29.04 -25.04
CA ASN A 351 -7.36 -28.75 -26.20
C ASN A 351 -5.85 -28.79 -25.88
N LEU A 352 -5.46 -29.05 -24.63
CA LEU A 352 -4.06 -29.25 -24.22
C LEU A 352 -3.69 -30.72 -24.09
N ASN A 353 -2.42 -31.05 -24.34
CA ASN A 353 -1.90 -32.39 -24.06
C ASN A 353 -1.81 -32.63 -22.55
N SER A 354 -1.90 -33.89 -22.12
CA SER A 354 -1.83 -34.22 -20.69
C SER A 354 -0.50 -33.89 -20.01
N SER A 355 0.57 -33.66 -20.79
CA SER A 355 1.85 -33.16 -20.29
C SER A 355 1.84 -31.67 -19.97
N GLU A 356 0.85 -30.92 -20.47
CA GLU A 356 0.70 -29.47 -20.31
C GLU A 356 -0.32 -29.14 -19.22
N TRP A 357 -0.98 -30.16 -18.66
CA TRP A 357 -1.83 -30.01 -17.48
C TRP A 357 -0.99 -29.67 -16.26
N LEU A 358 -1.51 -28.76 -15.43
CA LEU A 358 -0.83 -28.36 -14.21
C LEU A 358 -1.22 -29.28 -13.07
N THR A 359 -0.24 -29.68 -12.27
CA THR A 359 -0.48 -30.41 -11.02
C THR A 359 0.31 -29.76 -9.90
N PHE A 360 -0.34 -29.57 -8.76
CA PHE A 360 0.27 -28.90 -7.62
C PHE A 360 -0.37 -29.34 -6.30
N THR A 361 0.22 -28.92 -5.19
CA THR A 361 -0.21 -29.31 -3.86
C THR A 361 -0.27 -28.11 -2.92
N VAL A 362 -1.25 -28.11 -2.02
CA VAL A 362 -1.39 -27.14 -0.93
C VAL A 362 -1.27 -27.87 0.41
N ASP A 363 -0.33 -27.45 1.24
CA ASP A 363 -0.13 -28.02 2.57
C ASP A 363 -0.89 -27.23 3.64
N VAL A 364 -1.83 -27.90 4.31
CA VAL A 364 -2.65 -27.32 5.39
C VAL A 364 -2.10 -27.75 6.74
N TYR A 365 -1.53 -26.79 7.48
CA TYR A 365 -0.99 -26.98 8.83
C TYR A 365 -2.12 -26.81 9.84
N VAL A 366 -2.59 -27.93 10.41
CA VAL A 366 -3.70 -27.93 11.37
C VAL A 366 -3.18 -27.70 12.79
N GLN A 367 -3.59 -26.59 13.40
CA GLN A 367 -3.34 -26.31 14.81
C GLN A 367 -4.42 -26.94 15.69
N GLU A 368 -4.00 -27.69 16.71
CA GLU A 368 -4.91 -28.38 17.65
C GLU A 368 -5.73 -27.36 18.46
N TYR A 369 -7.03 -27.60 18.53
CA TYR A 369 -7.91 -26.83 19.41
C TYR A 369 -7.94 -27.49 20.79
N ILE A 370 -7.31 -26.82 21.77
CA ILE A 370 -7.36 -27.20 23.19
C ILE A 370 -8.43 -26.33 23.87
N PRO A 371 -9.61 -26.89 24.23
CA PRO A 371 -10.62 -26.11 24.94
C PRO A 371 -10.07 -25.65 26.31
N PRO A 372 -10.35 -24.41 26.76
CA PRO A 372 -9.87 -23.92 28.04
C PRO A 372 -10.42 -24.77 29.19
N LEU A 373 -9.56 -25.09 30.17
CA LEU A 373 -9.91 -25.87 31.37
C LEU A 373 -11.08 -25.28 32.18
N ILE A 374 -11.36 -23.98 32.01
CA ILE A 374 -12.47 -23.27 32.64
C ILE A 374 -13.26 -22.53 31.56
N PRO A 375 -14.55 -22.85 31.36
CA PRO A 375 -15.44 -22.12 30.48
C PRO A 375 -15.48 -20.61 30.83
N PRO A 376 -15.39 -19.69 29.87
CA PRO A 376 -15.32 -18.23 30.13
C PRO A 376 -16.47 -17.70 30.99
N ASN A 377 -17.66 -18.28 30.85
CA ASN A 377 -18.85 -18.00 31.66
C ASN A 377 -18.67 -18.23 33.18
N LEU A 378 -17.74 -19.09 33.60
CA LEU A 378 -17.40 -19.28 35.02
C LEU A 378 -16.41 -18.21 35.54
N LEU A 379 -15.56 -17.66 34.68
CA LEU A 379 -14.67 -16.53 35.01
C LEU A 379 -15.46 -15.23 35.22
N PHE A 380 -16.44 -14.95 34.36
CA PHE A 380 -17.29 -13.77 34.48
C PHE A 380 -18.19 -13.80 35.73
N GLY A 381 -18.65 -14.98 36.15
CA GLY A 381 -19.43 -15.14 37.39
C GLY A 381 -18.65 -14.77 38.65
N GLY A 382 -17.34 -15.09 38.70
CA GLY A 382 -16.48 -14.74 39.82
C GLY A 382 -16.28 -13.23 39.97
N VAL A 383 -15.98 -12.54 38.86
CA VAL A 383 -15.76 -11.09 38.85
C VAL A 383 -17.03 -10.32 39.23
N ALA A 384 -18.20 -10.75 38.73
CA ALA A 384 -19.48 -10.11 39.07
C ALA A 384 -19.80 -10.17 40.57
N ILE A 385 -19.43 -11.26 41.27
CA ILE A 385 -19.60 -11.39 42.72
C ILE A 385 -18.69 -10.41 43.48
N PHE A 386 -17.43 -10.29 43.06
CA PHE A 386 -16.49 -9.35 43.68
C PHE A 386 -16.90 -7.88 43.48
N VAL A 387 -17.35 -7.52 42.28
CA VAL A 387 -17.85 -6.17 41.98
C VAL A 387 -19.12 -5.87 42.79
N SER A 388 -20.04 -6.84 42.92
CA SER A 388 -21.27 -6.69 43.71
C SER A 388 -20.98 -6.45 45.19
N ILE A 389 -20.00 -7.17 45.77
CA ILE A 389 -19.56 -6.96 47.16
C ILE A 389 -18.90 -5.57 47.31
N GLY A 390 -18.12 -5.14 46.32
CA GLY A 390 -17.53 -3.80 46.27
C GLY A 390 -18.57 -2.67 46.24
N PHE A 391 -19.65 -2.82 45.46
CA PHE A 391 -20.75 -1.85 45.41
C PHE A 391 -21.55 -1.80 46.72
N ILE A 392 -21.79 -2.94 47.36
CA ILE A 392 -22.45 -3.00 48.68
C ILE A 392 -21.59 -2.29 49.74
N PHE A 393 -20.27 -2.49 49.71
CA PHE A 393 -19.33 -1.82 50.62
C PHE A 393 -19.23 -0.31 50.36
N TYR A 394 -19.20 0.11 49.09
CA TYR A 394 -19.19 1.52 48.70
C TYR A 394 -20.48 2.24 49.10
N GLY A 395 -21.65 1.61 48.88
CA GLY A 395 -22.94 2.15 49.31
C GLY A 395 -23.02 2.32 50.84
N TYR A 396 -22.52 1.34 51.60
CA TYR A 396 -22.45 1.42 53.07
C TYR A 396 -21.56 2.58 53.55
N ARG A 397 -20.44 2.83 52.87
CA ARG A 397 -19.51 3.93 53.20
C ARG A 397 -20.05 5.31 52.81
N ARG A 398 -20.90 5.40 51.78
CA ARG A 398 -21.46 6.66 51.29
C ARG A 398 -22.67 7.14 52.10
N VAL A 399 -23.43 6.24 52.72
CA VAL A 399 -24.59 6.59 53.57
C VAL A 399 -24.17 7.07 54.97
N THR A 400 -22.92 6.83 55.40
CA THR A 400 -22.42 7.15 56.75
C THR A 400 -21.64 8.46 56.86
N ARG A 401 -21.63 9.33 55.84
CA ARG A 401 -21.03 10.67 55.91
C ARG A 401 -22.07 11.79 55.86
N THR A 402 -21.96 12.64 56.88
CA THR A 402 -22.84 13.73 57.32
C THR A 402 -22.80 14.95 56.40
N TYR A 403 -23.99 15.45 56.04
CA TYR A 403 -24.43 16.84 55.78
C TYR A 403 -23.67 17.82 54.86
N GLY A 404 -24.47 18.49 54.01
CA GLY A 404 -24.20 19.85 53.51
C GLY A 404 -24.97 20.21 52.23
N ALA A 405 -26.11 20.87 52.35
CA ALA A 405 -26.91 21.37 51.23
C ALA A 405 -26.34 22.69 50.64
N LYS A 406 -26.51 22.93 49.34
CA LYS A 406 -26.66 24.27 48.72
C LYS A 406 -27.26 24.17 47.30
N TRP A 407 -28.15 25.11 46.97
CA TRP A 407 -28.93 25.22 45.73
C TRP A 407 -28.42 26.38 44.84
N GLU A 408 -28.74 26.26 43.53
CA GLU A 408 -29.11 27.27 42.49
C GLU A 408 -28.11 28.39 42.11
N ALA A 409 -28.13 29.02 40.92
CA ALA A 409 -28.87 28.93 39.64
C ALA A 409 -28.07 29.68 38.55
N ASP A 410 -28.41 29.46 37.27
CA ASP A 410 -28.27 30.31 36.07
C ASP A 410 -26.97 31.13 35.85
N ASP A 411 -26.34 31.00 34.68
CA ASP A 411 -26.43 32.09 33.69
C ASP A 411 -25.89 31.71 32.30
N THR A 412 -26.57 32.29 31.34
CA THR A 412 -26.34 32.36 29.91
C THR A 412 -24.97 32.94 29.52
N THR A 413 -24.31 32.38 28.50
CA THR A 413 -23.38 33.13 27.65
C THR A 413 -23.18 32.41 26.32
N TYR A 414 -23.58 33.06 25.23
CA TYR A 414 -23.16 32.70 23.87
C TYR A 414 -21.65 32.88 23.78
N VAL A 415 -20.92 31.77 23.60
CA VAL A 415 -19.50 31.80 23.24
C VAL A 415 -19.42 31.65 21.73
N TYR A 416 -18.73 32.60 21.11
CA TYR A 416 -18.34 32.54 19.71
C TYR A 416 -17.35 31.39 19.53
N GLU A 417 -17.73 30.36 18.78
CA GLU A 417 -16.82 29.30 18.34
C GLU A 417 -16.08 29.77 17.07
N SER A 418 -14.75 29.73 17.14
CA SER A 418 -13.87 29.88 15.98
C SER A 418 -14.17 28.75 14.99
N PRO A 419 -14.15 28.98 13.66
CA PRO A 419 -14.37 27.90 12.71
C PRO A 419 -13.37 26.77 12.94
N GLU A 420 -13.88 25.58 13.22
CA GLU A 420 -13.11 24.35 13.23
C GLU A 420 -12.96 23.91 11.77
N ILE A 421 -11.74 23.93 11.25
CA ILE A 421 -11.41 23.20 10.03
C ILE A 421 -11.39 21.73 10.43
N SER A 422 -12.44 20.99 10.11
CA SER A 422 -12.40 19.54 10.20
C SER A 422 -11.51 19.02 9.06
N ILE A 423 -10.24 18.79 9.37
CA ILE A 423 -9.35 18.00 8.52
C ILE A 423 -9.83 16.55 8.67
N GLN A 424 -10.44 16.00 7.62
CA GLN A 424 -10.76 14.58 7.58
C GLN A 424 -9.46 13.81 7.40
N THR A 425 -8.99 13.19 8.48
CA THR A 425 -7.97 12.13 8.44
C THR A 425 -8.61 10.88 7.86
N PHE A 426 -7.99 10.28 6.84
CA PHE A 426 -8.47 9.05 6.19
C PHE A 426 -8.40 7.80 7.09
N GLY A 427 -7.84 7.91 8.30
CA GLY A 427 -7.81 6.84 9.29
C GLY A 427 -9.11 6.76 10.10
N GLU A 428 -9.49 5.54 10.48
CA GLU A 428 -10.53 5.33 11.48
C GLU A 428 -10.07 5.91 12.83
N PRO A 429 -10.80 6.87 13.44
CA PRO A 429 -10.37 7.51 14.67
C PRO A 429 -10.06 6.49 15.78
N GLY A 430 -8.85 6.56 16.32
CA GLY A 430 -8.35 5.63 17.35
C GLY A 430 -7.79 4.30 16.85
N THR A 431 -7.79 4.02 15.54
CA THR A 431 -7.14 2.82 14.99
C THR A 431 -5.63 2.98 14.99
N ILE A 432 -4.90 2.01 15.54
CA ILE A 432 -3.44 2.05 15.70
C ILE A 432 -2.82 1.09 14.67
N ALA A 433 -1.85 1.56 13.90
CA ALA A 433 -1.12 0.71 12.95
C ALA A 433 -0.27 -0.34 13.70
N ASP A 434 -0.28 -1.58 13.22
CA ASP A 434 0.59 -2.64 13.75
C ASP A 434 1.96 -2.56 13.06
N LEU A 435 2.88 -1.80 13.67
CA LEU A 435 4.21 -1.52 13.14
C LEU A 435 5.28 -2.15 14.05
N ASP A 436 6.28 -2.77 13.44
CA ASP A 436 7.47 -3.21 14.17
C ASP A 436 8.32 -2.02 14.66
N PRO A 437 9.34 -2.20 15.51
CA PRO A 437 10.11 -1.08 16.05
C PRO A 437 10.83 -0.22 14.98
N ILE A 438 11.29 -0.78 13.87
CA ILE A 438 11.98 -0.06 12.78
C ILE A 438 10.95 0.63 11.87
N GLU A 439 9.84 -0.05 11.57
CA GLU A 439 8.68 0.51 10.87
C GLU A 439 8.07 1.69 11.63
N SER A 440 7.94 1.55 12.96
CA SER A 440 7.46 2.59 13.86
C SER A 440 8.44 3.78 13.91
N ALA A 441 9.75 3.52 13.89
CA ALA A 441 10.76 4.56 13.79
C ALA A 441 10.67 5.33 12.46
N PHE A 442 10.40 4.63 11.36
CA PHE A 442 10.18 5.25 10.06
C PHE A 442 8.91 6.10 10.07
N PHE A 443 7.81 5.58 10.63
CA PHE A 443 6.51 6.25 10.72
C PHE A 443 6.58 7.61 11.44
N ILE A 444 7.37 7.71 12.52
CA ILE A 444 7.58 8.98 13.25
C ILE A 444 8.71 9.85 12.67
N ASN A 445 9.13 9.59 11.42
CA ASN A 445 10.14 10.36 10.69
C ASN A 445 11.52 10.41 11.37
N THR A 446 12.00 9.25 11.84
CA THR A 446 13.37 9.12 12.36
C THR A 446 14.41 9.33 11.26
N THR A 447 15.55 9.93 11.59
CA THR A 447 16.65 10.20 10.61
C THR A 447 17.13 8.91 9.93
N ARG A 448 17.43 8.98 8.62
CA ARG A 448 17.99 7.85 7.82
C ARG A 448 19.17 7.17 8.50
N GLN A 449 20.14 7.95 8.96
CA GLN A 449 21.33 7.45 9.67
C GLN A 449 20.95 6.56 10.86
N LYS A 450 19.95 6.98 11.64
CA LYS A 450 19.49 6.27 12.83
C LYS A 450 18.75 4.98 12.47
N LEU A 451 17.91 4.99 11.44
CA LEU A 451 17.23 3.81 10.89
C LEU A 451 18.22 2.75 10.40
N VAL A 452 19.13 3.14 9.50
CA VAL A 452 20.15 2.22 8.94
C VAL A 452 21.05 1.66 10.04
N SER A 453 21.37 2.45 11.05
CA SER A 453 22.16 1.98 12.19
C SER A 453 21.40 0.99 13.07
N MET A 454 20.08 1.16 13.25
CA MET A 454 19.26 0.17 13.96
C MET A 454 19.29 -1.18 13.23
N ILE A 455 19.12 -1.16 11.90
CA ILE A 455 19.17 -2.36 11.06
C ILE A 455 20.55 -3.02 11.13
N LEU A 456 21.63 -2.25 10.98
CA LEU A 456 23.01 -2.76 11.08
C LEU A 456 23.26 -3.46 12.42
N ILE A 457 22.92 -2.81 13.54
CA ILE A 457 23.15 -3.39 14.88
C ILE A 457 22.31 -4.66 15.06
N SER A 458 21.10 -4.73 14.47
CA SER A 458 20.31 -5.96 14.45
C SER A 458 21.00 -7.09 13.69
N CYS A 459 21.46 -6.83 12.46
CA CYS A 459 22.18 -7.81 11.64
C CYS A 459 23.44 -8.31 12.34
N VAL A 460 24.15 -7.45 13.07
CA VAL A 460 25.30 -7.84 13.91
C VAL A 460 24.87 -8.73 15.08
N LYS A 461 23.81 -8.35 15.80
CA LYS A 461 23.26 -9.15 16.91
C LYS A 461 22.75 -10.53 16.46
N LYS A 462 22.10 -10.61 15.29
CA LYS A 462 21.62 -11.86 14.67
C LYS A 462 22.74 -12.69 14.04
N GLY A 463 23.95 -12.13 13.97
CA GLY A 463 25.16 -12.79 13.47
C GLY A 463 25.33 -12.73 11.96
N ALA A 464 24.37 -12.20 11.20
CA ALA A 464 24.39 -12.14 9.74
C ALA A 464 25.52 -11.23 9.19
N VAL A 465 25.87 -10.17 9.92
CA VAL A 465 26.89 -9.20 9.53
C VAL A 465 27.94 -9.05 10.62
N ARG A 466 29.20 -8.87 10.24
CA ARG A 466 30.31 -8.51 11.13
C ARG A 466 30.93 -7.19 10.70
N VAL A 467 31.12 -6.27 11.65
CA VAL A 467 31.87 -5.03 11.40
C VAL A 467 33.37 -5.33 11.43
N LEU A 468 34.07 -4.98 10.35
CA LEU A 468 35.53 -5.13 10.19
C LEU A 468 36.30 -3.85 10.53
N SER A 469 35.70 -2.69 10.27
CA SER A 469 36.24 -1.35 10.54
C SER A 469 35.07 -0.36 10.59
N THR A 470 35.19 0.76 11.31
CA THR A 470 34.21 1.87 11.29
C THR A 470 34.72 3.15 10.63
N ASP A 471 36.02 3.22 10.31
CA ASP A 471 36.64 4.35 9.63
C ASP A 471 37.73 3.86 8.66
N PRO A 472 37.42 3.69 7.34
CA PRO A 472 36.08 3.69 6.76
C PRO A 472 35.25 2.48 7.24
N LEU A 473 33.92 2.58 7.21
CA LEU A 473 33.04 1.48 7.59
C LEU A 473 33.20 0.31 6.61
N LYS A 474 33.59 -0.85 7.13
CA LYS A 474 33.71 -2.11 6.39
C LYS A 474 32.92 -3.20 7.08
N LEU A 475 32.13 -3.94 6.33
CA LEU A 475 31.19 -4.94 6.82
C LEU A 475 31.42 -6.26 6.10
N SER A 476 31.26 -7.39 6.77
CA SER A 476 31.39 -8.71 6.16
C SER A 476 30.15 -9.55 6.43
N VAL A 477 29.59 -10.15 5.39
CA VAL A 477 28.47 -11.10 5.51
C VAL A 477 29.03 -12.43 6.00
N THR A 478 28.57 -12.91 7.15
CA THR A 478 29.17 -14.08 7.83
C THR A 478 28.69 -15.41 7.28
N GLY A 479 27.54 -15.42 6.59
CA GLY A 479 26.84 -16.65 6.16
C GLY A 479 26.31 -17.52 7.31
N LEU A 480 26.41 -17.04 8.55
CA LEU A 480 25.97 -17.74 9.76
C LEU A 480 24.86 -16.93 10.43
N GLN A 481 23.61 -17.31 10.17
CA GLN A 481 22.43 -16.68 10.77
C GLN A 481 21.95 -17.45 12.00
N PHE A 482 21.83 -16.78 13.14
CA PHE A 482 21.32 -17.39 14.37
C PHE A 482 19.80 -17.20 14.54
N GLN A 483 19.21 -16.26 13.80
CA GLN A 483 17.80 -15.92 13.79
C GLN A 483 17.40 -15.51 12.37
N ASP A 484 16.12 -15.64 12.05
CA ASP A 484 15.57 -15.19 10.76
C ASP A 484 15.69 -13.66 10.63
N LEU A 485 15.97 -13.21 9.41
CA LEU A 485 16.07 -11.80 9.06
C LEU A 485 14.70 -11.26 8.66
N THR A 486 14.44 -9.99 8.95
CA THR A 486 13.29 -9.27 8.39
C THR A 486 13.59 -8.82 6.96
N TYR A 487 12.57 -8.44 6.18
CA TYR A 487 12.75 -8.02 4.79
C TYR A 487 13.79 -6.90 4.63
N TYR A 488 13.76 -5.87 5.49
CA TYR A 488 14.74 -4.78 5.46
C TYR A 488 16.14 -5.21 5.92
N GLU A 489 16.28 -6.23 6.77
CA GLU A 489 17.58 -6.78 7.16
C GLU A 489 18.19 -7.63 6.04
N GLU A 490 17.37 -8.36 5.28
CA GLU A 490 17.81 -9.10 4.09
C GLU A 490 18.30 -8.15 2.99
N LEU A 491 17.54 -7.09 2.72
CA LEU A 491 17.93 -6.02 1.80
C LEU A 491 19.21 -5.32 2.26
N PHE A 492 19.35 -5.07 3.57
CA PHE A 492 20.60 -4.53 4.13
C PHE A 492 21.80 -5.45 3.91
N VAL A 493 21.63 -6.76 4.12
CA VAL A 493 22.70 -7.74 3.85
C VAL A 493 23.06 -7.77 2.36
N ALA A 494 22.08 -7.68 1.46
CA ALA A 494 22.28 -7.62 0.02
C ALA A 494 22.95 -6.31 -0.46
N ALA A 495 22.84 -5.24 0.35
CA ALA A 495 23.51 -3.97 0.11
C ALA A 495 25.02 -4.01 0.44
N ILE A 496 25.53 -5.05 1.11
CA ILE A 496 26.95 -5.21 1.39
C ILE A 496 27.63 -5.84 0.16
N VAL A 497 28.43 -5.04 -0.56
CA VAL A 497 29.18 -5.46 -1.75
C VAL A 497 30.66 -5.18 -1.52
N ASP A 498 31.53 -6.17 -1.75
CA ASP A 498 32.99 -6.02 -1.60
C ASP A 498 33.43 -5.45 -0.23
N ASP A 499 32.77 -5.91 0.83
CA ASP A 499 32.91 -5.47 2.22
C ASP A 499 32.53 -4.01 2.52
N GLU A 500 31.84 -3.33 1.60
CA GLU A 500 31.37 -1.93 1.72
C GLU A 500 29.84 -1.86 1.51
N LEU A 501 29.18 -0.83 2.04
CA LEU A 501 27.75 -0.61 1.79
C LEU A 501 27.55 0.15 0.49
N ASP A 502 26.71 -0.42 -0.38
CA ASP A 502 26.25 0.20 -1.62
C ASP A 502 25.14 1.22 -1.30
N PRO A 503 25.37 2.54 -1.50
CA PRO A 503 24.38 3.57 -1.17
C PRO A 503 23.08 3.45 -1.94
N ASP A 504 23.13 3.04 -3.22
CA ASP A 504 21.93 2.96 -4.07
C ASP A 504 21.00 1.85 -3.56
N LYS A 505 21.56 0.70 -3.15
CA LYS A 505 20.78 -0.40 -2.55
C LYS A 505 20.23 -0.09 -1.16
N ILE A 506 20.89 0.82 -0.43
CA ILE A 506 20.36 1.31 0.84
C ILE A 506 19.15 2.22 0.59
N ASP A 507 19.17 3.02 -0.47
CA ASP A 507 17.99 3.81 -0.86
C ASP A 507 16.84 2.88 -1.30
N ASP A 508 17.11 1.83 -2.09
CA ASP A 508 16.10 0.81 -2.47
C ASP A 508 15.47 0.14 -1.22
N MET A 509 16.30 -0.20 -0.23
CA MET A 509 15.82 -0.77 1.05
C MET A 509 14.90 0.20 1.80
N LEU A 510 15.24 1.49 1.83
CA LEU A 510 14.42 2.51 2.50
C LEU A 510 13.12 2.79 1.75
N GLU A 511 13.11 2.65 0.43
CA GLU A 511 11.90 2.75 -0.40
C GLU A 511 10.94 1.58 -0.12
N GLU A 512 11.44 0.34 -0.10
CA GLU A 512 10.63 -0.83 0.28
C GLU A 512 10.07 -0.69 1.71
N LEU A 513 10.89 -0.24 2.67
CA LEU A 513 10.43 0.05 4.04
C LEU A 513 9.29 1.08 4.06
N ALA A 514 9.35 2.10 3.20
CA ALA A 514 8.31 3.11 3.09
C ALA A 514 7.00 2.53 2.57
N GLU A 515 7.05 1.70 1.53
CA GLU A 515 5.89 1.04 0.94
C GLU A 515 5.19 0.13 1.96
N GLN A 516 5.95 -0.69 2.69
CA GLN A 516 5.41 -1.59 3.71
C GLN A 516 4.78 -0.83 4.89
N VAL A 517 5.41 0.26 5.35
CA VAL A 517 4.83 1.11 6.40
C VAL A 517 3.55 1.79 5.93
N GLN A 518 3.52 2.29 4.69
CA GLN A 518 2.34 2.90 4.10
C GLN A 518 1.18 1.89 4.01
N GLU A 519 1.45 0.67 3.56
CA GLU A 519 0.45 -0.41 3.50
C GLU A 519 -0.09 -0.78 4.89
N LYS A 520 0.73 -0.73 5.94
CA LYS A 520 0.29 -1.06 7.31
C LYS A 520 -0.44 0.09 8.01
N ALA A 521 -0.12 1.33 7.67
CA ALA A 521 -0.62 2.51 8.36
C ALA A 521 -1.76 3.25 7.63
N TRP A 522 -2.13 2.83 6.42
CA TRP A 522 -3.09 3.56 5.56
C TRP A 522 -4.43 3.88 6.22
N SER A 523 -4.98 2.97 7.04
CA SER A 523 -6.27 3.12 7.72
C SER A 523 -6.14 3.54 9.19
N ALA A 524 -4.91 3.74 9.66
CA ALA A 524 -4.64 4.07 11.04
C ALA A 524 -4.77 5.58 11.30
N ASP A 525 -5.21 5.91 12.51
CA ASP A 525 -5.18 7.26 13.04
C ASP A 525 -3.72 7.60 13.37
N PHE A 526 -3.19 8.65 12.71
CA PHE A 526 -1.81 9.08 12.86
C PHE A 526 -1.48 9.50 14.29
N GLU A 527 -2.36 10.28 14.93
CA GLU A 527 -2.14 10.76 16.29
C GLU A 527 -2.26 9.63 17.30
N ALA A 528 -3.19 8.68 17.08
CA ALA A 528 -3.29 7.49 17.92
C ALA A 528 -2.05 6.57 17.78
N THR A 529 -1.55 6.38 16.55
CA THR A 529 -0.37 5.56 16.26
C THR A 529 0.90 6.20 16.82
N LYS A 530 1.03 7.53 16.69
CA LYS A 530 2.12 8.31 17.29
C LYS A 530 2.06 8.29 18.82
N ALA A 531 0.89 8.48 19.42
CA ALA A 531 0.72 8.37 20.86
C ALA A 531 1.09 6.97 21.36
N LYS A 532 0.77 5.92 20.58
CA LYS A 532 1.18 4.56 20.90
C LYS A 532 2.68 4.36 20.80
N HIS A 533 3.33 4.93 19.78
CA HIS A 533 4.78 4.94 19.66
C HIS A 533 5.43 5.58 20.89
N ASP A 534 4.98 6.77 21.28
CA ASP A 534 5.51 7.50 22.43
C ASP A 534 5.32 6.68 23.73
N GLU A 535 4.15 6.07 23.93
CA GLU A 535 3.88 5.16 25.06
C GLU A 535 4.86 3.97 25.09
N MET A 536 5.16 3.37 23.93
CA MET A 536 6.09 2.25 23.83
C MET A 536 7.53 2.67 24.14
N VAL A 537 7.98 3.81 23.62
CA VAL A 537 9.32 4.36 23.88
C VAL A 537 9.49 4.72 25.35
N ASP A 538 8.54 5.45 25.94
CA ASP A 538 8.58 5.84 27.35
C ASP A 538 8.49 4.61 28.26
N GLY A 539 7.59 3.67 27.96
CA GLY A 539 7.41 2.44 28.72
C GLY A 539 8.66 1.55 28.73
N ALA A 540 9.40 1.46 27.61
CA ALA A 540 10.65 0.71 27.56
C ALA A 540 11.71 1.29 28.50
N TRP A 541 11.75 2.62 28.63
CA TRP A 541 12.64 3.28 29.56
C TRP A 541 12.20 3.16 31.02
N GLU A 542 10.90 3.27 31.29
CA GLU A 542 10.36 3.01 32.62
C GLU A 542 10.67 1.58 33.08
N GLU A 543 10.54 0.60 32.18
CA GLU A 543 10.88 -0.79 32.48
C GLU A 543 12.39 -0.95 32.75
N LEU A 544 13.25 -0.38 31.90
CA LEU A 544 14.70 -0.37 32.12
C LEU A 544 15.04 0.21 33.52
N GLU A 545 14.45 1.34 33.87
CA GLU A 545 14.70 2.00 35.16
C GLU A 545 14.12 1.24 36.35
N SER A 546 13.06 0.45 36.13
CA SER A 546 12.41 -0.39 37.15
C SER A 546 13.31 -1.52 37.65
N TYR A 547 14.26 -2.00 36.83
CA TYR A 547 15.18 -3.04 37.25
C TYR A 547 16.08 -2.53 38.39
N PRO A 548 16.07 -3.19 39.57
CA PRO A 548 16.78 -2.70 40.76
C PRO A 548 18.29 -2.98 40.73
N THR A 549 18.75 -3.85 39.83
CA THR A 549 20.15 -4.27 39.71
C THR A 549 20.72 -3.84 38.36
N LEU A 550 22.02 -3.53 38.34
CA LEU A 550 22.74 -3.20 37.11
C LEU A 550 22.76 -4.38 36.12
N ASP A 551 22.88 -5.60 36.63
CA ASP A 551 22.81 -6.82 35.80
C ASP A 551 21.46 -6.96 35.10
N GLY A 552 20.35 -6.69 35.80
CA GLY A 552 19.01 -6.69 35.21
C GLY A 552 18.83 -5.63 34.13
N ARG A 553 19.37 -4.42 34.35
CA ARG A 553 19.36 -3.34 33.35
C ARG A 553 20.14 -3.69 32.09
N MET A 554 21.30 -4.31 32.27
CA MET A 554 22.17 -4.72 31.16
C MET A 554 21.56 -5.88 30.37
N ASP A 555 20.99 -6.87 31.05
CA ASP A 555 20.26 -7.96 30.42
C ASP A 555 19.07 -7.44 29.61
N TYR A 556 18.32 -6.47 30.16
CA TYR A 556 17.23 -5.82 29.44
C TYR A 556 17.71 -5.09 28.19
N TYR A 557 18.76 -4.28 28.32
CA TYR A 557 19.33 -3.50 27.21
C TYR A 557 19.85 -4.39 26.07
N PHE A 558 20.52 -5.51 26.37
CA PHE A 558 21.20 -6.32 25.35
C PHE A 558 20.41 -7.53 24.84
N ASN A 559 19.55 -8.12 25.66
CA ASN A 559 19.01 -9.45 25.38
C ASN A 559 17.48 -9.53 25.39
N ARG A 560 16.79 -8.69 26.18
CA ARG A 560 15.33 -8.86 26.36
C ARG A 560 14.54 -8.32 25.19
N GLN A 561 13.40 -8.96 24.96
CA GLN A 561 12.36 -8.47 24.07
C GLN A 561 11.39 -7.59 24.84
N TYR A 562 10.85 -6.60 24.16
CA TYR A 562 9.78 -5.71 24.63
C TYR A 562 8.61 -5.82 23.64
N HIS A 563 7.39 -5.42 24.06
CA HIS A 563 6.12 -5.57 23.35
C HIS A 563 6.19 -5.88 21.83
N GLY A 564 5.51 -6.94 21.40
CA GLY A 564 5.52 -7.39 19.99
C GLY A 564 6.70 -8.29 19.61
N GLY A 565 7.53 -8.72 20.57
CA GLY A 565 8.66 -9.64 20.34
C GLY A 565 9.92 -8.95 19.79
N GLY A 566 9.89 -7.63 19.60
CA GLY A 566 11.04 -6.84 19.19
C GLY A 566 12.09 -6.72 20.30
N TRP A 567 13.36 -6.57 19.92
CA TRP A 567 14.45 -6.34 20.88
C TRP A 567 14.26 -4.99 21.59
N ALA A 568 14.29 -4.98 22.93
CA ALA A 568 14.01 -3.78 23.75
C ALA A 568 14.91 -2.59 23.40
N TRP A 569 16.12 -2.85 22.93
CA TRP A 569 17.08 -1.82 22.52
C TRP A 569 16.54 -0.87 21.45
N TYR A 570 15.71 -1.33 20.52
CA TYR A 570 15.15 -0.45 19.49
C TYR A 570 14.36 0.71 20.09
N TRP A 571 13.45 0.41 21.03
CA TRP A 571 12.65 1.39 21.74
C TRP A 571 13.49 2.30 22.63
N LEU A 572 14.49 1.74 23.31
CA LEU A 572 15.42 2.52 24.12
C LEU A 572 16.23 3.51 23.27
N TYR A 573 16.66 3.07 22.09
CA TYR A 573 17.49 3.84 21.16
C TYR A 573 16.72 4.98 20.49
N MET A 574 15.43 4.80 20.21
CA MET A 574 14.59 5.84 19.63
C MET A 574 14.44 7.06 20.55
N HIS A 575 14.36 6.86 21.88
CA HIS A 575 14.21 7.95 22.84
C HIS A 575 15.40 8.94 22.79
N PRO A 576 15.14 10.26 22.84
CA PRO A 576 16.18 11.29 22.97
C PRO A 576 17.14 11.13 24.18
N ARG A 577 16.75 10.37 25.22
CA ARG A 577 17.58 10.12 26.40
C ARG A 577 18.66 9.08 26.16
N HIS A 578 18.68 8.41 25.01
CA HIS A 578 19.70 7.40 24.70
C HIS A 578 21.12 7.98 24.71
N ASP A 579 21.30 9.23 24.30
CA ASP A 579 22.59 9.95 24.41
C ASP A 579 23.11 10.03 25.86
N HIS A 580 22.19 9.91 26.82
CA HIS A 580 22.43 9.93 28.25
C HIS A 580 22.17 8.57 28.91
N ILE A 581 22.13 7.47 28.14
CA ILE A 581 21.84 6.12 28.64
C ILE A 581 22.73 5.73 29.83
N ARG A 582 24.00 6.19 29.83
CA ARG A 582 24.95 6.04 30.95
C ARG A 582 24.40 6.47 32.30
N ASP A 583 23.54 7.47 32.38
CA ASP A 583 23.01 8.00 33.64
C ASP A 583 22.12 6.98 34.34
N VAL A 584 21.48 6.10 33.58
CA VAL A 584 20.70 4.98 34.12
C VAL A 584 21.60 3.89 34.70
N PHE A 585 22.84 3.76 34.22
CA PHE A 585 23.78 2.74 34.68
C PHE A 585 24.78 3.24 35.74
N THR A 586 24.73 4.53 36.11
CA THR A 586 25.58 5.14 37.16
C THR A 586 24.88 5.27 38.52
N LYS A 587 23.55 5.07 38.59
CA LYS A 587 22.81 5.08 39.87
C LYS A 587 23.24 3.86 40.71
N PRO A 588 23.64 4.03 41.99
CA PRO A 588 24.16 2.95 42.82
C PRO A 588 23.06 1.92 43.15
N GLY A 589 23.08 0.79 42.45
CA GLY A 589 22.40 -0.44 42.86
C GLY A 589 23.36 -1.35 43.64
N PRO A 590 22.86 -2.25 44.51
CA PRO A 590 23.69 -3.22 45.22
C PRO A 590 24.14 -4.32 44.26
N SER A 591 25.03 -4.01 43.31
CA SER A 591 25.67 -5.03 42.47
C SER A 591 26.96 -5.52 43.11
N ILE A 592 27.16 -6.84 43.10
CA ILE A 592 28.31 -7.53 43.68
C ILE A 592 29.37 -7.81 42.59
N SER A 593 29.07 -7.57 41.30
CA SER A 593 29.99 -7.80 40.18
C SER A 593 29.65 -6.91 38.97
N PRO A 594 30.63 -6.58 38.11
CA PRO A 594 30.36 -5.89 36.85
C PRO A 594 29.48 -6.76 35.93
N PRO A 595 28.47 -6.16 35.27
CA PRO A 595 27.60 -6.88 34.36
C PRO A 595 28.38 -7.41 33.15
N GLN A 596 27.96 -8.56 32.62
CA GLN A 596 28.56 -9.16 31.43
C GLN A 596 27.97 -8.52 30.17
N VAL A 597 28.83 -8.09 29.26
CA VAL A 597 28.44 -7.65 27.91
C VAL A 597 28.44 -8.87 27.00
N PRO A 598 27.43 -9.08 26.14
CA PRO A 598 27.41 -10.22 25.23
C PRO A 598 28.62 -10.26 24.30
N ASP A 599 29.00 -11.47 23.88
CA ASP A 599 30.16 -11.70 23.01
C ASP A 599 30.05 -10.95 21.67
N TRP A 600 28.86 -10.89 21.09
CA TRP A 600 28.61 -10.20 19.82
C TRP A 600 28.95 -8.70 19.91
N PHE A 601 28.58 -8.05 21.02
CA PHE A 601 28.86 -6.64 21.23
C PHE A 601 30.31 -6.40 21.64
N SER A 602 30.90 -7.34 22.38
CA SER A 602 32.33 -7.28 22.73
C SER A 602 33.21 -7.28 21.48
N GLN A 603 32.91 -8.16 20.51
CA GLN A 603 33.60 -8.19 19.21
C GLN A 603 33.41 -6.87 18.44
N LEU A 604 32.19 -6.32 18.42
CA LEU A 604 31.93 -5.02 17.81
C LEU A 604 32.76 -3.91 18.48
N SER A 605 32.81 -3.89 19.81
CA SER A 605 33.55 -2.88 20.59
C SER A 605 35.05 -2.92 20.33
N GLU A 606 35.63 -4.12 20.19
CA GLU A 606 37.04 -4.31 19.84
C GLU A 606 37.36 -3.72 18.47
N THR A 607 36.51 -3.98 17.46
CA THR A 607 36.66 -3.40 16.12
C THR A 607 36.59 -1.87 16.14
N THR A 608 35.72 -1.28 16.96
CA THR A 608 35.61 0.19 17.10
C THR A 608 36.74 0.85 17.90
N GLY A 609 37.68 0.07 18.45
CA GLY A 609 38.75 0.58 19.31
C GLY A 609 38.30 0.90 20.74
N HIS A 610 37.07 0.56 21.12
CA HIS A 610 36.49 0.75 22.46
C HIS A 610 36.36 -0.57 23.20
N ALA A 611 37.37 -1.44 23.09
CA ALA A 611 37.36 -2.79 23.65
C ALA A 611 36.83 -2.82 25.08
N VAL A 612 35.75 -3.56 25.31
CA VAL A 612 35.20 -3.81 26.63
C VAL A 612 36.00 -4.97 27.23
N SER A 613 36.89 -4.70 28.19
CA SER A 613 37.67 -5.76 28.82
C SER A 613 36.74 -6.68 29.64
N GLY A 614 36.38 -7.82 29.06
CA GLY A 614 35.76 -8.92 29.78
C GLY A 614 36.78 -9.53 30.76
N VAL A 615 36.34 -9.73 32.00
CA VAL A 615 37.01 -10.58 32.99
C VAL A 615 38.28 -10.00 33.64
N GLY A 616 38.04 -9.22 34.69
CA GLY A 616 38.94 -9.12 35.83
C GLY A 616 38.09 -8.90 37.07
N ARG A 617 38.29 -9.69 38.14
CA ARG A 617 37.63 -9.47 39.43
C ARG A 617 38.10 -8.11 39.97
N VAL A 618 37.41 -7.03 39.62
CA VAL A 618 37.75 -5.69 40.08
C VAL A 618 37.40 -5.64 41.57
N VAL A 619 38.42 -5.60 42.41
CA VAL A 619 38.27 -5.21 43.82
C VAL A 619 38.28 -3.68 43.82
N GLY A 620 37.10 -3.06 43.71
CA GLY A 620 36.95 -1.62 43.55
C GLY A 620 35.49 -1.19 43.41
N ASP A 621 35.27 0.11 43.19
CA ASP A 621 33.94 0.71 43.02
C ASP A 621 33.27 0.20 41.73
N VAL A 622 32.41 -0.81 41.89
CA VAL A 622 31.67 -1.47 40.79
C VAL A 622 30.90 -0.46 39.94
N ALA A 623 30.40 0.63 40.55
CA ALA A 623 29.70 1.68 39.81
C ALA A 623 30.62 2.44 38.83
N THR A 624 31.87 2.70 39.22
CA THR A 624 32.88 3.32 38.35
C THR A 624 33.23 2.41 37.17
N THR A 625 33.41 1.10 37.41
CA THR A 625 33.67 0.13 36.33
C THR A 625 32.48 -0.01 35.38
N THR A 626 31.24 -0.07 35.90
CA THR A 626 30.03 -0.12 35.06
C THR A 626 29.87 1.15 34.23
N GLY A 627 30.16 2.33 34.79
CA GLY A 627 30.16 3.59 34.04
C GLY A 627 31.17 3.61 32.89
N GLN A 628 32.36 3.02 33.09
CA GLN A 628 33.35 2.86 32.01
C GLN A 628 32.88 1.90 30.91
N ILE A 629 32.27 0.77 31.29
CA ILE A 629 31.68 -0.18 30.32
C ILE A 629 30.61 0.54 29.48
N MET A 630 29.71 1.29 30.11
CA MET A 630 28.65 1.99 29.39
C MET A 630 29.14 3.16 28.54
N ASN A 631 30.23 3.82 28.94
CA ASN A 631 30.89 4.80 28.08
C ASN A 631 31.45 4.12 26.82
N ASN A 632 32.08 2.96 26.95
CA ASN A 632 32.57 2.21 25.79
C ASN A 632 31.40 1.75 24.91
N VAL A 633 30.30 1.28 25.50
CA VAL A 633 29.07 0.92 24.75
C VAL A 633 28.54 2.11 23.95
N ALA A 634 28.37 3.26 24.59
CA ALA A 634 27.88 4.48 23.93
C ALA A 634 28.85 4.95 22.83
N ASN A 635 30.16 4.89 23.09
CA ASN A 635 31.19 5.26 22.11
C ASN A 635 31.22 4.30 20.90
N THR A 636 31.09 2.98 21.13
CA THR A 636 30.98 1.98 20.05
C THR A 636 29.78 2.26 19.17
N ILE A 637 28.60 2.51 19.75
CA ILE A 637 27.39 2.87 18.99
C ILE A 637 27.63 4.19 18.21
N GLY A 638 28.23 5.19 18.86
CA GLY A 638 28.59 6.47 18.22
C GLY A 638 29.55 6.31 17.03
N SER A 639 30.57 5.46 17.14
CA SER A 639 31.51 5.19 16.04
C SER A 639 30.85 4.45 14.88
N VAL A 640 29.95 3.50 15.16
CA VAL A 640 29.16 2.82 14.11
C VAL A 640 28.24 3.82 13.41
N LEU A 641 27.55 4.68 14.17
CA LEU A 641 26.69 5.73 13.62
C LEU A 641 27.46 6.67 12.71
N GLN A 642 28.65 7.11 13.12
CA GLN A 642 29.48 7.99 12.31
C GLN A 642 29.88 7.30 10.99
N GLY A 643 30.31 6.04 11.04
CA GLY A 643 30.65 5.28 9.83
C GLY A 643 29.46 5.10 8.86
N VAL A 644 28.26 4.87 9.40
CA VAL A 644 27.01 4.84 8.60
C VAL A 644 26.69 6.22 8.04
N GLY A 645 26.85 7.27 8.84
CA GLY A 645 26.64 8.66 8.44
C GLY A 645 27.54 9.07 7.29
N ASP A 646 28.82 8.73 7.34
CA ASP A 646 29.81 9.05 6.31
C ASP A 646 29.47 8.38 4.97
N ILE A 647 28.90 7.17 4.96
CA ILE A 647 28.45 6.48 3.75
C ILE A 647 27.17 7.11 3.18
N ILE A 648 26.20 7.39 4.04
CA ILE A 648 24.90 7.95 3.62
C ILE A 648 25.05 9.42 3.17
N THR A 649 26.04 10.15 3.69
CA THR A 649 26.25 11.57 3.36
C THR A 649 27.26 11.82 2.22
N ALA A 650 28.07 10.83 1.82
CA ALA A 650 29.10 11.00 0.80
C ALA A 650 28.57 11.12 -0.65
N PRO A 651 27.51 10.43 -1.08
CA PRO A 651 26.87 10.66 -2.37
C PRO A 651 25.69 11.62 -2.22
N LEU A 652 25.94 12.92 -2.07
CA LEU A 652 24.86 13.92 -2.15
C LEU A 652 24.39 14.09 -3.61
N LYS A 653 23.43 13.28 -4.05
CA LYS A 653 22.26 13.82 -4.75
C LYS A 653 21.32 14.37 -3.68
N PRO A 654 20.65 15.51 -3.87
CA PRO A 654 19.77 16.06 -2.85
C PRO A 654 18.50 15.20 -2.75
N LEU A 655 18.58 14.10 -2.01
CA LEU A 655 17.42 13.36 -1.52
C LEU A 655 17.03 13.87 -0.13
N ILE A 656 16.99 15.19 0.07
CA ILE A 656 16.34 15.78 1.25
C ILE A 656 14.81 15.89 1.04
N GLU A 657 14.25 15.46 -0.10
CA GLU A 657 12.80 15.60 -0.35
C GLU A 657 12.01 14.32 -0.72
N SER A 658 12.62 13.12 -0.83
CA SER A 658 11.86 11.94 -1.32
C SER A 658 11.51 10.87 -0.29
N THR A 659 12.25 10.70 0.81
CA THR A 659 11.97 9.60 1.77
C THR A 659 10.92 9.94 2.83
N SER A 660 10.32 11.12 2.77
CA SER A 660 9.14 11.49 3.58
C SER A 660 7.87 11.55 2.74
N ARG A 661 7.80 10.81 1.62
CA ARG A 661 6.53 10.65 0.90
C ARG A 661 5.54 9.89 1.78
N CYS A 662 4.65 10.69 2.37
CA CYS A 662 3.27 10.35 2.64
C CYS A 662 3.01 9.28 3.71
N VAL A 663 3.61 9.43 4.89
CA VAL A 663 3.10 8.72 6.09
C VAL A 663 2.12 9.58 6.89
N SER A 664 2.19 10.92 6.81
CA SER A 664 1.16 11.81 7.40
C SER A 664 1.14 13.25 6.86
N HIS A 665 -0.04 13.89 7.00
CA HIS A 665 -0.32 15.28 6.64
C HIS A 665 0.66 16.29 7.28
N ASP A 666 1.13 16.02 8.51
CA ASP A 666 1.98 16.94 9.27
C ASP A 666 3.44 16.96 8.82
N ALA A 667 3.94 15.89 8.17
CA ALA A 667 5.28 15.88 7.58
C ALA A 667 5.35 16.80 6.34
N CYS A 668 4.30 16.81 5.51
CA CYS A 668 4.14 17.78 4.40
C CYS A 668 3.99 19.22 4.91
N HIS A 669 3.26 19.40 6.01
CA HIS A 669 3.06 20.71 6.62
C HIS A 669 4.35 21.23 7.31
N SER A 670 5.16 20.35 7.90
CA SER A 670 6.40 20.71 8.59
C SER A 670 7.54 21.02 7.62
N ALA A 671 7.65 20.29 6.51
CA ALA A 671 8.61 20.58 5.45
C ALA A 671 8.42 22.01 4.87
N CYS A 672 7.18 22.50 4.84
CA CYS A 672 6.86 23.87 4.41
C CYS A 672 7.12 24.93 5.50
N VAL A 673 7.09 24.58 6.79
CA VAL A 673 7.14 25.53 7.92
C VAL A 673 8.53 25.64 8.56
N SER A 674 9.40 24.63 8.46
CA SER A 674 10.70 24.62 9.15
C SER A 674 11.92 25.00 8.30
N HIS A 675 11.75 25.53 7.08
CA HIS A 675 12.90 25.92 6.23
C HIS A 675 13.34 27.38 6.43
N ASP A 676 14.44 27.56 7.17
CA ASP A 676 15.11 28.85 7.41
C ASP A 676 15.62 29.54 6.12
N ALA A 677 15.77 28.82 5.00
CA ALA A 677 16.23 29.41 3.74
C ALA A 677 15.16 30.33 3.10
N CYS A 678 13.88 29.95 3.17
CA CYS A 678 12.77 30.80 2.70
C CYS A 678 12.50 31.96 3.67
N HIS A 679 12.61 31.71 4.98
CA HIS A 679 12.36 32.73 6.01
C HIS A 679 13.46 33.81 6.04
N SER A 680 14.73 33.43 5.84
CA SER A 680 15.88 34.35 5.84
C SER A 680 15.96 35.24 4.59
N ALA A 681 15.56 34.71 3.43
CA ALA A 681 15.48 35.48 2.19
C ALA A 681 14.39 36.56 2.26
N CYS A 682 13.28 36.27 2.96
CA CYS A 682 12.18 37.20 3.15
C CYS A 682 12.53 38.33 4.15
N HIS A 683 13.21 38.01 5.26
CA HIS A 683 13.68 39.02 6.23
C HIS A 683 14.75 39.97 5.65
N SER A 684 15.63 39.47 4.78
CA SER A 684 16.69 40.28 4.14
C SER A 684 16.15 41.25 3.09
N ALA A 685 15.04 40.90 2.43
CA ALA A 685 14.35 41.76 1.47
C ALA A 685 13.61 42.93 2.17
N CYS A 686 13.04 42.71 3.35
CA CYS A 686 12.31 43.72 4.11
C CYS A 686 13.18 44.87 4.67
N HIS A 687 14.46 44.63 4.97
CA HIS A 687 15.34 45.68 5.51
C HIS A 687 15.99 46.56 4.44
N SER A 688 15.90 46.20 3.16
CA SER A 688 16.79 46.76 2.12
C SER A 688 16.10 47.65 1.07
N ALA A 689 14.76 47.67 0.98
CA ALA A 689 14.08 48.54 0.02
C ALA A 689 12.65 48.92 0.44
N CYS A 690 12.40 50.22 0.59
CA CYS A 690 11.06 50.77 0.48
C CYS A 690 10.58 50.55 -0.96
N VAL A 691 9.39 49.95 -1.12
CA VAL A 691 8.72 49.53 -2.38
C VAL A 691 9.16 48.15 -2.87
N CYS A 692 8.26 47.16 -2.93
CA CYS A 692 8.24 46.07 -3.95
C CYS A 692 7.09 45.05 -3.75
N HIS A 693 6.27 44.85 -4.78
CA HIS A 693 5.37 43.69 -4.99
C HIS A 693 6.03 42.62 -5.90
N SER A 694 7.31 42.82 -6.28
CA SER A 694 7.99 42.07 -7.35
C SER A 694 9.38 41.57 -6.99
N ALA A 695 9.91 41.83 -5.79
CA ALA A 695 11.21 41.31 -5.35
C ALA A 695 11.14 39.85 -4.86
N CYS A 696 9.98 39.40 -4.33
CA CYS A 696 9.80 38.04 -3.83
C CYS A 696 9.78 36.98 -4.95
N HIS A 697 9.18 37.30 -6.11
CA HIS A 697 9.15 36.38 -7.25
C HIS A 697 10.54 36.07 -7.82
N SER A 698 11.45 37.04 -7.83
CA SER A 698 12.78 36.85 -8.41
C SER A 698 13.76 36.10 -7.51
N ALA A 699 13.57 36.13 -6.19
CA ALA A 699 14.41 35.38 -5.25
C ALA A 699 14.13 33.86 -5.31
N CYS A 700 12.85 33.46 -5.39
CA CYS A 700 12.48 32.06 -5.56
C CYS A 700 12.92 31.50 -6.92
N HIS A 701 12.77 32.27 -8.00
CA HIS A 701 13.23 31.86 -9.33
C HIS A 701 14.76 31.69 -9.43
N SER A 702 15.55 32.46 -8.68
CA SER A 702 17.01 32.38 -8.74
C SER A 702 17.59 31.21 -7.93
N ALA A 703 16.88 30.75 -6.90
CA ALA A 703 17.27 29.58 -6.10
C ALA A 703 17.05 28.26 -6.89
N CYS A 704 15.97 28.15 -7.66
CA CYS A 704 15.68 26.93 -8.43
C CYS A 704 16.50 26.80 -9.73
N VAL A 705 17.03 27.90 -10.29
CA VAL A 705 17.73 27.87 -11.60
C VAL A 705 19.26 27.78 -11.46
N SER A 706 19.84 27.92 -10.26
CA SER A 706 21.31 27.85 -10.06
C SER A 706 21.84 26.51 -9.53
N GLY A 707 20.98 25.50 -9.34
CA GLY A 707 21.35 24.17 -8.84
C GLY A 707 21.87 23.17 -9.88
N GLY A 708 21.95 23.51 -11.16
CA GLY A 708 22.46 22.64 -12.22
C GLY A 708 23.59 23.29 -12.99
N PHE A 709 24.83 22.93 -12.67
CA PHE A 709 26.03 22.84 -13.52
C PHE A 709 27.30 22.94 -12.66
N ARG A 710 27.69 21.81 -12.04
CA ARG A 710 29.02 21.18 -12.14
C ARG A 710 29.08 19.94 -11.29
#